data_AF-A0A4Y9J3G5-F1
#
_entry.id   AF-A0A4Y9J3G5-F1
#
_cell.length_a   1.000
_cell.length_b   1.000
_cell.length_c   1.000
_cell.angle_alpha   90.00
_cell.angle_beta   90.00
_cell.angle_gamma   90.00
#
_symmetry.space_group_name_H-M   'P 1'
#
loop_
_entity.id
_entity.type
_entity.pdbx_description
1 polymer ?
#
loop_
_entity_poly.entity_id
_entity_poly.type
_entity_poly.pdbx_seq_one_letter_code
_entity_poly.pdbx_strand_id
1 'polypeptide(L)'
;MITVTDRRYNTLCQASFDLPEGLIAYDDVFEQDLDTAISTYQFTVDKTHEDVQYIQVGCYVFANDDGNIRTFEIMSMEENSDTKTVYCEDAGLDLIGEQLDAFKADMAHTIQWYINQFTQDSGWEVGVNELPDRALKLEWEGTDSATKRLRQLAGRFGVEISYRVELLNGRVHRRLIDVQRKIGQDRKVRMEYGFEVSKITKKSSIENLATGLIAKGDNVTLDGYNFKETDRYKLIGNTIVDKIEGARWSRHHNASNGYIVKVYDSEAKTQKTLADAVVNQLKKRAYPEIEYTVDIDMLPETLNIGDTVAVVDHEFKPQLVIEGRVMQIQRSFSDRNFGKVVISNIKETPDRLDEKVSRLSKLLQEKLFDWNSIPPVMAITSTNGTIFKDNHIQTKLIAQVTKNTIDITQQFSFIWKRNSRYDTSQDNTWNTQHQHHRGHELQLSIADVEQEATFICEAYKEDSLIDKKSIVIKDFVVGRYKQSTAPQHAENGSIWTDTSVEPNVLKILKNGEWIPIVQDLTQYVKTERYETDNEQKKEELIIIQQRYNNELKKIIDSTSELQATLETKLTEKDLEDLRGKLADTQTRYEQLLQAQSVIEGLGERVTAFEVNVQQSQALINALSTYFSFSEDGVLTGRKGSSMQTLMTNDRLSFLDGGKEVAYISNQQLYILSGVFLETLIIANHIMERLGTDYTIINWVGGR
;
A
#
# COMPACT_ATOMS: atom_id res chain seq x y z
N MET A 1 13.74 -5.07 9.46
CA MET A 1 14.71 -6.14 9.82
C MET A 1 14.21 -6.84 11.08
N ILE A 2 14.26 -8.18 11.07
CA ILE A 2 13.91 -9.08 12.16
C ILE A 2 15.19 -9.76 12.66
N THR A 3 15.42 -9.79 13.96
CA THR A 3 16.54 -10.54 14.57
C THR A 3 16.01 -11.73 15.35
N VAL A 4 16.53 -12.92 15.07
CA VAL A 4 16.17 -14.16 15.77
C VAL A 4 17.31 -14.57 16.70
N THR A 5 16.97 -14.95 17.93
CA THR A 5 17.93 -15.31 18.97
C THR A 5 17.54 -16.60 19.68
N ASP A 6 18.53 -17.28 20.27
CA ASP A 6 18.28 -18.39 21.18
C ASP A 6 17.70 -17.91 22.53
N ARG A 7 17.35 -18.84 23.43
CA ARG A 7 16.83 -18.49 24.77
C ARG A 7 17.86 -17.81 25.69
N ARG A 8 19.12 -17.69 25.26
CA ARG A 8 20.19 -16.95 25.95
C ARG A 8 20.46 -15.58 25.29
N TYR A 9 19.62 -15.18 24.34
CA TYR A 9 19.73 -13.94 23.56
C TYR A 9 20.99 -13.85 22.70
N ASN A 10 21.56 -14.98 22.30
CA ASN A 10 22.58 -15.00 21.26
C ASN A 10 21.89 -14.90 19.90
N THR A 11 22.31 -13.94 19.07
CA THR A 11 21.82 -13.80 17.70
C THR A 11 22.15 -15.06 16.91
N LEU A 12 21.12 -15.67 16.33
CA LEU A 12 21.23 -16.84 15.48
C LEU A 12 21.21 -16.45 14.00
N CYS A 13 20.24 -15.60 13.61
CA CYS A 13 20.13 -15.08 12.26
C CYS A 13 19.36 -13.76 12.23
N GLN A 14 19.40 -13.09 11.08
CA GLN A 14 18.61 -11.89 10.83
C GLN A 14 17.88 -12.05 9.50
N ALA A 15 16.60 -11.66 9.48
CA ALA A 15 15.82 -11.57 8.27
C ALA A 15 15.58 -10.09 7.91
N SER A 16 15.60 -9.78 6.61
CA SER A 16 15.37 -8.43 6.11
C SER A 16 14.17 -8.39 5.17
N PHE A 17 13.50 -7.24 5.13
CA PHE A 17 12.43 -6.97 4.17
C PHE A 17 12.97 -6.38 2.86
N ASP A 18 14.14 -5.73 2.91
CA ASP A 18 14.59 -4.83 1.84
C ASP A 18 15.95 -5.20 1.24
N LEU A 19 16.58 -6.30 1.69
CA LEU A 19 17.91 -6.68 1.23
C LEU A 19 17.83 -7.73 0.11
N PRO A 20 18.61 -7.57 -0.98
CA PRO A 20 18.61 -8.51 -2.11
C PRO A 20 19.34 -9.83 -1.81
N GLU A 21 20.08 -9.88 -0.70
CA GLU A 21 20.83 -11.06 -0.27
C GLU A 21 20.61 -11.31 1.23
N GLY A 22 20.64 -12.58 1.63
CA GLY A 22 20.40 -13.03 2.99
C GLY A 22 19.04 -13.70 3.16
N LEU A 23 18.57 -13.79 4.40
CA LEU A 23 17.25 -14.34 4.70
C LEU A 23 16.20 -13.25 4.49
N ILE A 24 15.29 -13.46 3.53
CA ILE A 24 14.27 -12.48 3.16
C ILE A 24 12.97 -12.79 3.92
N ALA A 25 12.39 -11.78 4.54
CA ALA A 25 11.08 -11.83 5.19
C ALA A 25 10.05 -10.98 4.43
N TYR A 26 8.79 -11.38 4.46
CA TYR A 26 7.65 -10.68 3.87
C TYR A 26 6.34 -11.12 4.55
N ASP A 27 5.20 -10.57 4.10
CA ASP A 27 3.85 -10.84 4.62
C ASP A 27 3.76 -10.74 6.15
N ASP A 28 4.43 -9.73 6.73
CA ASP A 28 4.44 -9.57 8.17
C ASP A 28 3.19 -8.86 8.69
N VAL A 29 2.64 -9.39 9.78
CA VAL A 29 1.43 -8.86 10.41
C VAL A 29 1.62 -8.84 11.92
N PHE A 30 1.52 -7.65 12.49
CA PHE A 30 1.49 -7.38 13.90
C PHE A 30 0.06 -7.06 14.32
N GLU A 31 -0.43 -7.73 15.37
CA GLU A 31 -1.74 -7.48 15.94
C GLU A 31 -1.62 -7.21 17.44
N GLN A 32 -2.38 -6.22 17.92
CA GLN A 32 -2.55 -5.99 19.35
C GLN A 32 -4.03 -5.94 19.69
N ASP A 33 -4.38 -6.55 20.81
CA ASP A 33 -5.72 -6.56 21.36
C ASP A 33 -5.70 -6.02 22.79
N LEU A 34 -6.44 -4.95 23.02
CA LEU A 34 -6.50 -4.25 24.30
C LEU A 34 -7.22 -5.04 25.38
N ASP A 35 -8.24 -5.83 25.02
CA ASP A 35 -9.00 -6.64 25.98
C ASP A 35 -8.17 -7.81 26.48
N THR A 36 -7.40 -8.43 25.58
CA THR A 36 -6.53 -9.55 25.92
C THR A 36 -5.20 -9.12 26.52
N ALA A 37 -4.77 -7.89 26.19
CA ALA A 37 -3.44 -7.31 26.38
C ALA A 37 -2.31 -8.07 25.65
N ILE A 38 -2.63 -9.03 24.79
CA ILE A 38 -1.67 -9.85 24.06
C ILE A 38 -1.38 -9.19 22.71
N SER A 39 -0.12 -9.23 22.30
CA SER A 39 0.28 -8.89 20.94
C SER A 39 0.84 -10.11 20.22
N THR A 40 0.46 -10.28 18.95
CA THR A 40 0.97 -11.33 18.08
C THR A 40 1.77 -10.73 16.94
N TYR A 41 2.74 -11.49 16.45
CA TYR A 41 3.50 -11.12 15.26
C TYR A 41 3.71 -12.34 14.39
N GLN A 42 3.40 -12.22 13.11
CA GLN A 42 3.69 -13.23 12.10
C GLN A 42 4.51 -12.64 10.97
N PHE A 43 5.31 -13.49 10.32
CA PHE A 43 6.02 -13.17 9.10
C PHE A 43 6.38 -14.45 8.36
N THR A 44 6.57 -14.36 7.04
CA THR A 44 7.01 -15.47 6.19
C THR A 44 8.45 -15.22 5.75
N VAL A 45 9.23 -16.31 5.66
CA VAL A 45 10.57 -16.28 5.06
C VAL A 45 10.71 -17.34 3.97
N ASP A 46 11.50 -17.02 2.95
CA ASP A 46 11.87 -17.98 1.92
C ASP A 46 12.99 -18.93 2.39
N LYS A 47 12.92 -20.18 1.92
CA LYS A 47 13.96 -21.21 2.16
C LYS A 47 15.11 -21.12 1.16
N THR A 48 15.47 -19.92 0.75
CA THR A 48 16.54 -19.63 -0.22
C THR A 48 17.90 -19.45 0.43
N HIS A 49 17.96 -19.37 1.77
CA HIS A 49 19.18 -19.17 2.56
C HIS A 49 19.29 -20.20 3.71
N GLU A 50 20.49 -20.69 3.99
CA GLU A 50 20.73 -21.74 5.01
C GLU A 50 20.32 -21.32 6.42
N ASP A 51 20.39 -20.02 6.73
CA ASP A 51 20.04 -19.47 8.04
C ASP A 51 18.57 -19.71 8.44
N VAL A 52 17.70 -20.04 7.49
CA VAL A 52 16.30 -20.43 7.78
C VAL A 52 16.22 -21.60 8.76
N GLN A 53 17.26 -22.43 8.85
CA GLN A 53 17.37 -23.56 9.80
C GLN A 53 17.45 -23.12 11.26
N TYR A 54 17.91 -21.89 11.50
CA TYR A 54 18.04 -21.32 12.84
C TYR A 54 16.74 -20.71 13.37
N ILE A 55 15.75 -20.51 12.50
CA ILE A 55 14.40 -20.13 12.91
C ILE A 55 13.66 -21.38 13.41
N GLN A 56 13.52 -21.47 14.72
CA GLN A 56 12.91 -22.60 15.42
C GLN A 56 11.94 -22.14 16.51
N VAL A 57 10.94 -22.97 16.81
CA VAL A 57 10.02 -22.76 17.93
C VAL A 57 10.80 -22.55 19.24
N GLY A 58 10.38 -21.58 20.04
CA GLY A 58 11.03 -21.17 21.29
C GLY A 58 12.21 -20.19 21.13
N CYS A 59 12.56 -19.79 19.90
CA CYS A 59 13.48 -18.67 19.69
C CYS A 59 12.78 -17.33 20.00
N TYR A 60 13.57 -16.33 20.38
CA TYR A 60 13.05 -14.96 20.53
C TYR A 60 13.26 -14.15 19.25
N VAL A 61 12.26 -13.34 18.92
CA VAL A 61 12.19 -12.48 17.75
C VAL A 61 12.19 -11.02 18.20
N PHE A 62 13.10 -10.23 17.64
CA PHE A 62 13.15 -8.78 17.80
C PHE A 62 12.81 -8.12 16.46
N ALA A 63 11.68 -7.43 16.42
CA ALA A 63 11.22 -6.72 15.23
C ALA A 63 11.27 -5.21 15.48
N ASN A 64 11.70 -4.45 14.47
CA ASN A 64 11.72 -2.99 14.54
C ASN A 64 10.37 -2.42 14.09
N ASP A 65 9.73 -1.67 14.97
CA ASP A 65 8.44 -0.99 14.81
C ASP A 65 8.70 0.53 14.88
N ASP A 66 9.09 1.12 13.76
CA ASP A 66 9.41 2.54 13.61
C ASP A 66 10.34 3.11 14.70
N GLY A 67 11.42 2.39 15.00
CA GLY A 67 12.43 2.76 15.99
C GLY A 67 12.19 2.13 17.37
N ASN A 68 11.03 1.52 17.61
CA ASN A 68 10.76 0.73 18.82
C ASN A 68 11.07 -0.74 18.56
N ILE A 69 11.87 -1.37 19.41
CA ILE A 69 12.14 -2.81 19.29
C ILE A 69 11.03 -3.59 20.02
N ARG A 70 10.21 -4.31 19.24
CA ARG A 70 9.23 -5.27 19.74
C ARG A 70 9.89 -6.62 19.94
N THR A 71 9.53 -7.30 21.02
CA THR A 71 10.09 -8.61 21.38
C THR A 71 8.98 -9.64 21.45
N PHE A 72 9.20 -10.79 20.82
CA PHE A 72 8.24 -11.90 20.77
C PHE A 72 8.96 -13.24 20.96
N GLU A 73 8.21 -14.29 21.31
CA GLU A 73 8.65 -15.69 21.30
C GLU A 73 7.96 -16.44 20.17
N ILE A 74 8.70 -17.26 19.41
CA ILE A 74 8.12 -18.11 18.36
C ILE A 74 7.35 -19.25 19.02
N MET A 75 6.03 -19.24 18.88
CA MET A 75 5.14 -20.24 19.47
C MET A 75 4.90 -21.43 18.55
N SER A 76 4.76 -21.16 17.26
CA SER A 76 4.57 -22.18 16.24
C SER A 76 5.11 -21.70 14.89
N MET A 77 5.22 -22.63 13.95
CA MET A 77 5.64 -22.35 12.58
C MET A 77 4.97 -23.35 11.62
N GLU A 78 4.74 -22.90 10.40
CA GLU A 78 4.25 -23.72 9.28
C GLU A 78 5.26 -23.64 8.15
N GLU A 79 5.62 -24.77 7.53
CA GLU A 79 6.62 -24.78 6.47
C GLU A 79 6.28 -25.77 5.36
N ASN A 80 6.58 -25.37 4.12
CA ASN A 80 6.53 -26.23 2.94
C ASN A 80 7.93 -26.31 2.29
N SER A 81 8.04 -26.78 1.05
CA SER A 81 9.34 -26.89 0.37
C SER A 81 10.05 -25.54 0.19
N ASP A 82 9.27 -24.46 0.05
CA ASP A 82 9.76 -23.18 -0.44
C ASP A 82 9.78 -22.10 0.66
N THR A 83 8.90 -22.20 1.65
CA THR A 83 8.63 -21.13 2.62
C THR A 83 8.49 -21.65 4.05
N LYS A 84 8.70 -20.75 5.01
CA LYS A 84 8.43 -20.96 6.45
C LYS A 84 7.70 -19.73 7.00
N THR A 85 6.48 -19.90 7.47
CA THR A 85 5.69 -18.89 8.17
C THR A 85 5.84 -19.07 9.68
N VAL A 86 6.14 -17.98 10.38
CA VAL A 86 6.49 -17.95 11.80
C VAL A 86 5.37 -17.23 12.57
N TYR A 87 4.90 -17.82 13.67
CA TYR A 87 3.86 -17.22 14.52
C TYR A 87 4.42 -16.96 15.92
N CYS A 88 4.38 -15.70 16.35
CA CYS A 88 5.02 -15.24 17.58
C CYS A 88 4.03 -14.53 18.52
N GLU A 89 4.33 -14.55 19.81
CA GLU A 89 3.56 -13.87 20.87
C GLU A 89 4.49 -13.10 21.83
N ASP A 90 4.07 -11.95 22.34
CA ASP A 90 4.89 -11.08 23.20
C ASP A 90 5.05 -11.59 24.64
N ALA A 91 4.03 -12.27 25.17
CA ALA A 91 4.03 -12.88 26.50
C ALA A 91 4.64 -14.30 26.50
N GLY A 92 4.52 -15.03 25.38
CA GLY A 92 5.19 -16.30 25.12
C GLY A 92 4.85 -17.45 26.08
N LEU A 93 5.71 -18.46 26.14
CA LEU A 93 5.52 -19.66 26.95
C LEU A 93 5.41 -19.34 28.45
N ASP A 94 6.19 -18.35 28.89
CA ASP A 94 6.35 -17.99 30.30
C ASP A 94 5.07 -17.43 30.94
N LEU A 95 4.10 -16.95 30.16
CA LEU A 95 2.81 -16.47 30.67
C LEU A 95 1.59 -17.12 30.01
N ILE A 96 1.68 -17.51 28.73
CA ILE A 96 0.55 -18.11 28.00
C ILE A 96 0.52 -19.62 28.24
N GLY A 97 1.69 -20.27 28.30
CA GLY A 97 1.83 -21.70 28.59
C GLY A 97 1.70 -22.05 30.07
N GLU A 98 2.10 -21.16 30.97
CA GLU A 98 2.02 -21.39 32.42
C GLU A 98 0.57 -21.50 32.90
N GLN A 99 0.27 -22.57 33.65
CA GLN A 99 -1.04 -22.81 34.26
C GLN A 99 -0.96 -22.54 35.77
N LEU A 100 -1.86 -21.68 36.24
CA LEU A 100 -2.02 -21.35 37.65
C LEU A 100 -3.27 -22.02 38.20
N ASP A 101 -3.11 -22.74 39.31
CA ASP A 101 -4.22 -23.37 40.01
C ASP A 101 -5.15 -22.35 40.69
N ALA A 102 -6.21 -22.86 41.31
CA ALA A 102 -7.12 -22.07 42.13
C ALA A 102 -6.33 -21.32 43.20
N PHE A 103 -6.68 -20.05 43.40
CA PHE A 103 -5.95 -19.15 44.29
C PHE A 103 -6.91 -18.40 45.19
N LYS A 104 -6.57 -18.26 46.48
CA LYS A 104 -7.35 -17.50 47.44
C LYS A 104 -6.44 -16.68 48.34
N ALA A 105 -6.54 -15.35 48.25
CA ALA A 105 -5.78 -14.46 49.10
C ALA A 105 -6.24 -14.58 50.57
N ASP A 106 -5.29 -14.51 51.49
CA ASP A 106 -5.52 -14.49 52.94
C ASP A 106 -6.07 -13.13 53.41
N MET A 107 -5.57 -12.05 52.84
CA MET A 107 -5.98 -10.67 53.10
C MET A 107 -6.04 -9.83 51.81
N ALA A 108 -6.27 -8.53 51.95
CA ALA A 108 -6.26 -7.63 50.79
C ALA A 108 -4.81 -7.29 50.41
N HIS A 109 -4.49 -7.42 49.13
CA HIS A 109 -3.15 -7.17 48.57
C HIS A 109 -3.21 -6.22 47.37
N THR A 110 -2.10 -5.56 47.07
CA THR A 110 -1.99 -4.64 45.93
C THR A 110 -1.88 -5.41 44.62
N ILE A 111 -2.16 -4.74 43.49
CA ILE A 111 -2.03 -5.37 42.17
C ILE A 111 -0.60 -5.87 41.91
N GLN A 112 0.41 -5.13 42.36
CA GLN A 112 1.81 -5.53 42.22
C GLN A 112 2.11 -6.84 42.97
N TRP A 113 1.53 -7.01 44.16
CA TRP A 113 1.67 -8.27 44.89
C TRP A 113 1.09 -9.44 44.11
N TYR A 114 -0.12 -9.30 43.58
CA TYR A 114 -0.75 -10.35 42.77
C TYR A 114 0.04 -10.66 41.50
N ILE A 115 0.53 -9.64 40.78
CA ILE A 115 1.37 -9.85 39.59
C ILE A 115 2.59 -10.68 39.98
N ASN A 116 3.33 -10.28 41.02
CA ASN A 116 4.51 -11.01 41.47
C ASN A 116 4.21 -12.46 41.93
N GLN A 117 3.00 -12.73 42.43
CA GLN A 117 2.58 -14.11 42.75
C GLN A 117 2.25 -14.93 41.50
N PHE A 118 1.63 -14.32 40.49
CA PHE A 118 1.18 -15.00 39.27
C PHE A 118 2.25 -15.09 38.18
N THR A 119 3.36 -14.38 38.34
CA THR A 119 4.50 -14.39 37.42
C THR A 119 5.78 -14.87 38.12
N GLN A 120 5.63 -15.69 39.16
CA GLN A 120 6.77 -16.22 39.89
C GLN A 120 7.66 -17.05 38.93
N ASP A 121 8.97 -16.81 38.95
CA ASP A 121 9.97 -17.48 38.11
C ASP A 121 9.84 -17.30 36.58
N SER A 122 8.88 -16.49 36.09
CA SER A 122 8.71 -16.21 34.66
C SER A 122 9.67 -15.14 34.11
N GLY A 123 10.38 -14.44 35.00
CA GLY A 123 11.25 -13.31 34.67
C GLY A 123 10.51 -12.00 34.36
N TRP A 124 9.18 -11.99 34.46
CA TRP A 124 8.37 -10.77 34.38
C TRP A 124 8.27 -10.09 35.75
N GLU A 125 8.44 -8.78 35.75
CA GLU A 125 8.28 -7.95 36.94
C GLU A 125 7.39 -6.74 36.65
N VAL A 126 6.93 -6.06 37.70
CA VAL A 126 6.09 -4.87 37.54
C VAL A 126 6.93 -3.67 37.11
N GLY A 127 6.52 -3.03 36.03
CA GLY A 127 7.10 -1.78 35.54
C GLY A 127 6.39 -0.56 36.12
N VAL A 128 5.84 0.28 35.24
CA VAL A 128 4.99 1.42 35.63
C VAL A 128 3.77 0.90 36.37
N ASN A 129 3.43 1.51 37.50
CA ASN A 129 2.23 1.18 38.26
C ASN A 129 1.47 2.45 38.65
N GLU A 130 0.38 2.74 37.94
CA GLU A 130 -0.47 3.93 38.20
C GLU A 130 -1.49 3.72 39.34
N LEU A 131 -1.49 2.53 39.95
CA LEU A 131 -2.40 2.17 41.04
C LEU A 131 -1.67 1.42 42.17
N PRO A 132 -0.64 2.02 42.80
CA PRO A 132 0.21 1.32 43.76
C PRO A 132 -0.50 0.98 45.08
N ASP A 133 -1.42 1.84 45.55
CA ASP A 133 -1.95 1.76 46.91
C ASP A 133 -3.28 0.99 47.03
N ARG A 134 -3.99 0.75 45.92
CA ARG A 134 -5.28 0.05 45.97
C ARG A 134 -5.03 -1.42 46.31
N ALA A 135 -5.71 -1.92 47.33
CA ALA A 135 -5.66 -3.32 47.73
C ALA A 135 -7.03 -3.99 47.62
N LEU A 136 -7.07 -5.21 47.09
CA LEU A 136 -8.27 -6.04 46.98
C LEU A 136 -7.97 -7.44 47.54
N LYS A 137 -8.97 -8.07 48.15
CA LYS A 137 -8.92 -9.49 48.51
C LYS A 137 -9.65 -10.26 47.42
N LEU A 138 -8.90 -11.05 46.65
CA LEU A 138 -9.39 -11.74 45.46
C LEU A 138 -9.22 -13.25 45.57
N GLU A 139 -10.06 -13.97 44.85
CA GLU A 139 -10.00 -15.42 44.71
C GLU A 139 -10.35 -15.83 43.27
N TRP A 140 -9.79 -16.97 42.85
CA TRP A 140 -9.98 -17.58 41.55
C TRP A 140 -10.27 -19.06 41.74
N GLU A 141 -11.32 -19.53 41.07
CA GLU A 141 -11.70 -20.93 41.05
C GLU A 141 -11.15 -21.60 39.79
N GLY A 142 -10.61 -22.82 39.96
CA GLY A 142 -10.08 -23.61 38.86
C GLY A 142 -8.70 -23.15 38.36
N THR A 143 -8.27 -23.78 37.28
CA THR A 143 -6.96 -23.58 36.66
C THR A 143 -7.11 -22.68 35.43
N ASP A 144 -6.25 -21.66 35.32
CA ASP A 144 -6.22 -20.70 34.21
C ASP A 144 -4.76 -20.42 33.82
N SER A 145 -4.50 -19.98 32.58
CA SER A 145 -3.14 -19.51 32.24
C SER A 145 -2.76 -18.24 33.00
N ALA A 146 -1.47 -18.01 33.23
CA ALA A 146 -0.99 -16.81 33.92
C ALA A 146 -1.46 -15.52 33.20
N THR A 147 -1.42 -15.49 31.86
CA THR A 147 -1.96 -14.37 31.07
C THR A 147 -3.46 -14.13 31.31
N LYS A 148 -4.26 -15.19 31.35
CA LYS A 148 -5.70 -15.09 31.63
C LYS A 148 -5.95 -14.61 33.06
N ARG A 149 -5.16 -15.10 34.02
CA ARG A 149 -5.20 -14.68 35.43
C ARG A 149 -4.87 -13.19 35.59
N LEU A 150 -3.81 -12.71 34.93
CA LEU A 150 -3.40 -11.30 34.92
C LEU A 150 -4.46 -10.39 34.29
N ARG A 151 -5.12 -10.82 33.22
CA ARG A 151 -6.23 -10.08 32.61
C ARG A 151 -7.43 -9.96 33.54
N GLN A 152 -7.84 -11.05 34.17
CA GLN A 152 -8.92 -11.04 35.17
C GLN A 152 -8.56 -10.12 36.34
N LEU A 153 -7.31 -10.17 36.80
CA LEU A 153 -6.78 -9.28 37.83
C LEU A 153 -6.89 -7.80 37.41
N ALA A 154 -6.40 -7.45 36.21
CA ALA A 154 -6.50 -6.09 35.67
C ALA A 154 -7.95 -5.60 35.64
N GLY A 155 -8.89 -6.45 35.16
CA GLY A 155 -10.32 -6.16 35.14
C GLY A 155 -10.92 -5.93 36.53
N ARG A 156 -10.51 -6.70 37.56
CA ARG A 156 -10.95 -6.51 38.95
C ARG A 156 -10.43 -5.21 39.56
N PHE A 157 -9.20 -4.83 39.21
CA PHE A 157 -8.62 -3.55 39.63
C PHE A 157 -9.09 -2.36 38.78
N GLY A 158 -9.77 -2.59 37.66
CA GLY A 158 -10.24 -1.55 36.74
C GLY A 158 -9.08 -0.80 36.09
N VAL A 159 -8.04 -1.54 35.72
CA VAL A 159 -6.82 -1.07 35.06
C VAL A 159 -6.59 -1.88 33.81
N GLU A 160 -5.68 -1.41 32.97
CA GLU A 160 -5.20 -2.07 31.78
C GLU A 160 -3.72 -2.40 31.96
N ILE A 161 -3.29 -3.50 31.36
CA ILE A 161 -1.91 -3.97 31.45
C ILE A 161 -1.28 -4.01 30.06
N SER A 162 0.02 -3.79 29.98
CA SER A 162 0.81 -3.99 28.76
C SER A 162 2.15 -4.64 29.07
N TYR A 163 2.68 -5.33 28.07
CA TYR A 163 3.95 -6.04 28.15
C TYR A 163 5.05 -5.24 27.45
N ARG A 164 6.17 -5.04 28.12
CA ARG A 164 7.30 -4.29 27.59
C ARG A 164 8.62 -4.98 27.94
N VAL A 165 9.55 -4.96 27.00
CA VAL A 165 10.90 -5.50 27.21
C VAL A 165 11.91 -4.35 27.12
N GLU A 166 12.77 -4.22 28.13
CA GLU A 166 13.87 -3.26 28.11
C GLU A 166 15.13 -3.95 27.62
N LEU A 167 15.78 -3.35 26.63
CA LEU A 167 17.04 -3.81 26.08
C LEU A 167 18.20 -3.00 26.64
N LEU A 168 19.29 -3.68 27.00
CA LEU A 168 20.57 -3.08 27.36
C LEU A 168 21.66 -3.70 26.49
N ASN A 169 22.36 -2.87 25.71
CA ASN A 169 23.41 -3.32 24.77
C ASN A 169 22.93 -4.42 23.80
N GLY A 170 21.71 -4.30 23.27
CA GLY A 170 21.13 -5.25 22.32
C GLY A 170 20.70 -6.59 22.93
N ARG A 171 20.66 -6.71 24.27
CA ARG A 171 20.19 -7.91 24.98
C ARG A 171 19.03 -7.56 25.89
N VAL A 172 18.13 -8.51 26.10
CA VAL A 172 17.03 -8.37 27.07
C VAL A 172 17.62 -8.16 28.46
N HIS A 173 17.24 -7.04 29.07
CA HIS A 173 17.62 -6.67 30.43
C HIS A 173 16.49 -6.98 31.41
N ARG A 174 15.26 -6.56 31.08
CA ARG A 174 14.08 -6.67 31.95
C ARG A 174 12.82 -6.93 31.12
N ARG A 175 11.89 -7.70 31.67
CA ARG A 175 10.55 -7.92 31.11
C ARG A 175 9.53 -7.35 32.08
N LEU A 176 8.72 -6.43 31.61
CA LEU A 176 7.93 -5.54 32.43
C LEU A 176 6.44 -5.66 32.11
N ILE A 177 5.64 -5.79 33.15
CA ILE A 177 4.19 -5.64 33.09
C ILE A 177 3.87 -4.25 33.61
N ASP A 178 3.49 -3.36 32.70
CA ASP A 178 3.09 -2.00 33.02
C ASP A 178 1.58 -2.00 33.36
N VAL A 179 1.22 -1.38 34.48
CA VAL A 179 -0.16 -1.24 34.98
C VAL A 179 -0.59 0.22 34.83
N GLN A 180 -1.58 0.44 33.97
CA GLN A 180 -2.06 1.78 33.60
C GLN A 180 -3.56 1.89 33.86
N ARG A 181 -4.04 3.07 34.26
CA ARG A 181 -5.48 3.31 34.44
C ARG A 181 -6.21 3.21 33.11
N LYS A 182 -5.55 3.64 32.03
CA LYS A 182 -6.06 3.62 30.67
C LYS A 182 -4.89 3.76 29.68
N ILE A 183 -4.79 2.83 28.74
CA ILE A 183 -3.84 2.81 27.62
C ILE A 183 -4.38 3.66 26.48
N GLY A 184 -3.47 4.36 25.78
CA GLY A 184 -3.81 5.24 24.68
C GLY A 184 -4.32 6.61 25.14
N GLN A 185 -4.48 7.51 24.17
CA GLN A 185 -4.77 8.92 24.38
C GLN A 185 -6.10 9.30 23.73
N ASP A 186 -6.72 10.36 24.21
CA ASP A 186 -7.87 10.99 23.52
C ASP A 186 -7.34 11.77 22.31
N ARG A 187 -6.98 11.04 21.26
CA ARG A 187 -6.51 11.62 20.01
C ARG A 187 -7.72 11.86 19.13
N LYS A 188 -7.97 13.08 18.69
CA LYS A 188 -9.07 13.36 17.76
C LYS A 188 -8.66 13.05 16.32
N VAL A 189 -8.00 11.91 16.12
CA VAL A 189 -7.63 11.43 14.78
C VAL A 189 -8.94 11.11 14.08
N ARG A 190 -9.25 11.91 13.05
CA ARG A 190 -10.44 11.77 12.24
C ARG A 190 -10.04 11.05 10.96
N MET A 191 -10.67 9.91 10.73
CA MET A 191 -10.47 9.07 9.54
C MET A 191 -11.75 9.09 8.71
N GLU A 192 -11.62 9.24 7.40
CA GLU A 192 -12.75 9.35 6.48
C GLU A 192 -12.80 8.15 5.53
N TYR A 193 -14.02 7.64 5.30
CA TYR A 193 -14.29 6.64 4.28
C TYR A 193 -13.97 7.18 2.88
N GLY A 194 -13.21 6.40 2.11
CA GLY A 194 -12.68 6.78 0.79
C GLY A 194 -11.35 7.53 0.84
N PHE A 195 -10.78 7.76 2.02
CA PHE A 195 -9.43 8.34 2.16
C PHE A 195 -8.52 7.44 3.00
N GLU A 196 -8.61 7.49 4.33
CA GLU A 196 -7.88 6.55 5.20
C GLU A 196 -8.61 5.21 5.32
N VAL A 197 -9.95 5.22 5.24
CA VAL A 197 -10.78 4.04 5.48
C VAL A 197 -11.29 3.47 4.16
N SER A 198 -10.92 2.22 3.85
CA SER A 198 -11.45 1.51 2.67
C SER A 198 -12.76 0.81 2.94
N LYS A 199 -12.99 0.35 4.18
CA LYS A 199 -14.19 -0.42 4.50
C LYS A 199 -14.60 -0.26 5.95
N ILE A 200 -15.91 -0.10 6.16
CA ILE A 200 -16.53 -0.12 7.47
C ILE A 200 -17.50 -1.28 7.53
N THR A 201 -17.31 -2.16 8.52
CA THR A 201 -18.21 -3.28 8.81
C THR A 201 -18.90 -3.03 10.15
N LYS A 202 -20.22 -2.85 10.15
CA LYS A 202 -21.05 -2.77 11.37
C LYS A 202 -21.65 -4.14 11.67
N LYS A 203 -21.26 -4.73 12.79
CA LYS A 203 -21.90 -5.93 13.35
C LYS A 203 -22.87 -5.50 14.45
N SER A 204 -24.09 -6.05 14.42
CA SER A 204 -25.11 -5.78 15.44
C SER A 204 -25.68 -7.10 15.94
N SER A 205 -25.72 -7.29 17.25
CA SER A 205 -26.18 -8.54 17.87
C SER A 205 -27.17 -8.29 19.01
N ILE A 206 -28.19 -9.14 19.11
CA ILE A 206 -29.11 -9.20 20.24
C ILE A 206 -28.91 -10.48 21.08
N GLU A 207 -27.87 -11.25 20.80
CA GLU A 207 -27.59 -12.52 21.49
C GLU A 207 -27.44 -12.31 23.01
N ASN A 208 -26.83 -11.19 23.40
CA ASN A 208 -26.62 -10.81 24.79
C ASN A 208 -27.69 -9.86 25.36
N LEU A 209 -28.71 -9.53 24.57
CA LEU A 209 -29.78 -8.61 24.96
C LEU A 209 -30.50 -9.13 26.22
N ALA A 210 -30.67 -8.23 27.20
CA ALA A 210 -31.43 -8.48 28.41
C ALA A 210 -32.20 -7.21 28.81
N THR A 211 -33.53 -7.32 28.86
CA THR A 211 -34.43 -6.28 29.37
C THR A 211 -34.86 -6.53 30.82
N GLY A 212 -34.40 -7.64 31.41
CA GLY A 212 -34.46 -7.92 32.84
C GLY A 212 -33.23 -8.69 33.30
N LEU A 213 -32.79 -8.43 34.53
CA LEU A 213 -31.66 -9.13 35.14
C LEU A 213 -32.02 -9.65 36.52
N ILE A 214 -31.92 -10.98 36.68
CA ILE A 214 -32.00 -11.64 37.99
C ILE A 214 -30.69 -11.36 38.71
N ALA A 215 -30.77 -10.70 39.86
CA ALA A 215 -29.60 -10.25 40.59
C ALA A 215 -29.10 -11.33 41.56
N LYS A 216 -27.84 -11.73 41.44
CA LYS A 216 -27.15 -12.60 42.39
C LYS A 216 -25.88 -11.92 42.87
N GLY A 217 -25.82 -11.58 44.15
CA GLY A 217 -24.63 -11.07 44.82
C GLY A 217 -23.88 -12.16 45.59
N ASP A 218 -22.80 -11.78 46.29
CA ASP A 218 -22.13 -12.66 47.26
C ASP A 218 -23.05 -12.89 48.47
N ASN A 219 -23.74 -14.03 48.46
CA ASN A 219 -24.74 -14.43 49.47
C ASN A 219 -25.86 -13.40 49.71
N VAL A 220 -26.11 -12.50 48.75
CA VAL A 220 -27.15 -11.47 48.81
C VAL A 220 -27.99 -11.48 47.54
N THR A 221 -29.30 -11.32 47.69
CA THR A 221 -30.26 -11.14 46.60
C THR A 221 -30.99 -9.82 46.79
N LEU A 222 -31.77 -9.39 45.80
CA LEU A 222 -32.68 -8.25 45.93
C LEU A 222 -34.05 -8.63 46.51
N ASP A 223 -34.19 -9.84 47.05
CA ASP A 223 -35.43 -10.23 47.72
C ASP A 223 -35.70 -9.33 48.93
N GLY A 224 -36.93 -8.82 49.04
CA GLY A 224 -37.32 -7.85 50.07
C GLY A 224 -36.64 -6.47 49.99
N TYR A 225 -35.81 -6.19 48.97
CA TYR A 225 -35.16 -4.89 48.83
C TYR A 225 -36.15 -3.81 48.40
N ASN A 226 -36.20 -2.70 49.13
CA ASN A 226 -37.00 -1.54 48.74
C ASN A 226 -36.29 -0.73 47.64
N PHE A 227 -36.35 -1.25 46.41
CA PHE A 227 -35.83 -0.55 45.24
C PHE A 227 -36.67 0.68 44.94
N LYS A 228 -36.03 1.85 44.87
CA LYS A 228 -36.68 3.08 44.43
C LYS A 228 -36.98 2.99 42.93
N GLU A 229 -38.19 2.58 42.60
CA GLU A 229 -38.66 2.53 41.21
C GLU A 229 -38.49 3.89 40.53
N THR A 230 -38.17 3.84 39.24
CA THR A 230 -38.08 5.02 38.38
C THR A 230 -39.02 4.84 37.20
N ASP A 231 -39.17 5.87 36.36
CA ASP A 231 -39.96 5.75 35.13
C ASP A 231 -39.42 4.68 34.17
N ARG A 232 -38.15 4.31 34.31
CA ARG A 232 -37.47 3.31 33.47
C ARG A 232 -37.26 1.96 34.13
N TYR A 233 -36.91 1.90 35.41
CA TYR A 233 -36.55 0.66 36.10
C TYR A 233 -37.54 0.32 37.22
N LYS A 234 -37.91 -0.97 37.33
CA LYS A 234 -38.70 -1.50 38.46
C LYS A 234 -38.11 -2.84 38.93
N LEU A 235 -38.33 -3.17 40.19
CA LEU A 235 -37.94 -4.46 40.78
C LEU A 235 -39.18 -5.37 40.84
N ILE A 236 -39.08 -6.57 40.26
CA ILE A 236 -40.10 -7.62 40.36
C ILE A 236 -39.44 -8.84 41.00
N GLY A 237 -39.78 -9.12 42.27
CA GLY A 237 -39.11 -10.15 43.04
C GLY A 237 -37.61 -9.86 43.13
N ASN A 238 -36.78 -10.76 42.58
CA ASN A 238 -35.32 -10.59 42.51
C ASN A 238 -34.80 -10.08 41.14
N THR A 239 -35.69 -9.56 40.29
CA THR A 239 -35.35 -9.14 38.92
C THR A 239 -35.59 -7.65 38.75
N ILE A 240 -34.53 -6.88 38.45
CA ILE A 240 -34.72 -5.51 37.97
C ILE A 240 -34.99 -5.57 36.47
N VAL A 241 -36.00 -4.86 36.00
CA VAL A 241 -36.39 -4.81 34.58
C VAL A 241 -36.39 -3.39 34.04
N ASP A 242 -36.02 -3.23 32.77
CA ASP A 242 -36.16 -1.99 32.01
C ASP A 242 -37.56 -1.98 31.36
N LYS A 243 -38.44 -1.08 31.83
CA LYS A 243 -39.82 -0.96 31.36
C LYS A 243 -39.91 -0.52 29.90
N ILE A 244 -38.99 0.33 29.45
CA ILE A 244 -39.04 0.93 28.12
C ILE A 244 -38.55 -0.07 27.09
N GLU A 245 -37.32 -0.58 27.27
CA GLU A 245 -36.78 -1.57 26.33
C GLU A 245 -37.51 -2.91 26.47
N GLY A 246 -38.04 -3.24 27.65
CA GLY A 246 -38.90 -4.41 27.84
C GLY A 246 -40.18 -4.37 27.02
N ALA A 247 -40.76 -3.18 26.78
CA ALA A 247 -41.90 -3.03 25.89
C ALA A 247 -41.50 -3.17 24.41
N ARG A 248 -40.37 -2.56 24.02
CA ARG A 248 -39.82 -2.65 22.65
C ARG A 248 -39.48 -4.07 22.24
N TRP A 249 -38.84 -4.82 23.13
CA TRP A 249 -38.37 -6.18 22.90
C TRP A 249 -39.29 -7.24 23.51
N SER A 250 -40.55 -6.88 23.78
CA SER A 250 -41.50 -7.79 24.41
C SER A 250 -41.70 -9.04 23.56
N ARG A 251 -41.58 -10.21 24.17
CA ARG A 251 -41.80 -11.51 23.51
C ARG A 251 -43.24 -11.72 23.04
N HIS A 252 -44.18 -10.94 23.57
CA HIS A 252 -45.59 -11.01 23.22
C HIS A 252 -46.21 -9.61 23.13
N HIS A 253 -46.98 -9.37 22.07
CA HIS A 253 -47.63 -8.08 21.78
C HIS A 253 -48.57 -7.58 22.90
N ASN A 254 -49.11 -8.49 23.73
CA ASN A 254 -50.11 -8.18 24.77
C ASN A 254 -49.69 -8.52 26.21
N ALA A 255 -48.42 -8.85 26.47
CA ALA A 255 -47.97 -9.23 27.81
C ALA A 255 -47.32 -8.06 28.54
N SER A 256 -47.89 -7.64 29.68
CA SER A 256 -47.33 -6.63 30.59
C SER A 256 -45.98 -7.02 31.22
N ASN A 257 -45.51 -8.26 30.99
CA ASN A 257 -44.36 -8.91 31.63
C ASN A 257 -43.44 -9.69 30.64
N GLY A 258 -43.46 -9.37 29.34
CA GLY A 258 -42.70 -10.08 28.29
C GLY A 258 -41.18 -9.85 28.24
N TYR A 259 -40.51 -9.67 29.38
CA TYR A 259 -39.09 -9.30 29.45
C TYR A 259 -38.14 -10.42 28.98
N ILE A 260 -37.01 -10.03 28.41
CA ILE A 260 -35.89 -10.92 28.10
C ILE A 260 -34.98 -10.94 29.33
N VAL A 261 -35.11 -11.99 30.13
CA VAL A 261 -34.44 -12.08 31.43
C VAL A 261 -33.18 -12.93 31.33
N LYS A 262 -32.06 -12.40 31.85
CA LYS A 262 -30.80 -13.15 32.06
C LYS A 262 -30.38 -13.07 33.54
N VAL A 263 -29.47 -13.95 33.95
CA VAL A 263 -28.86 -13.90 35.29
C VAL A 263 -27.65 -12.94 35.24
N TYR A 264 -27.48 -12.15 36.30
CA TYR A 264 -26.30 -11.35 36.53
C TYR A 264 -25.69 -11.68 37.89
N ASP A 265 -24.53 -12.34 37.85
CA ASP A 265 -23.71 -12.63 39.01
C ASP A 265 -22.77 -11.45 39.31
N SER A 266 -22.73 -11.05 40.57
CA SER A 266 -22.02 -9.88 41.07
C SER A 266 -21.34 -10.23 42.39
N GLU A 267 -20.17 -9.64 42.63
CA GLU A 267 -19.46 -9.75 43.92
C GLU A 267 -19.99 -8.76 44.97
N ALA A 268 -21.10 -8.06 44.66
CA ALA A 268 -21.72 -7.11 45.57
C ALA A 268 -22.20 -7.80 46.86
N LYS A 269 -21.81 -7.26 48.01
CA LYS A 269 -22.17 -7.78 49.34
C LYS A 269 -23.38 -7.10 49.99
N THR A 270 -23.89 -6.04 49.37
CA THR A 270 -25.09 -5.32 49.86
C THR A 270 -26.15 -5.23 48.77
N GLN A 271 -27.42 -5.23 49.15
CA GLN A 271 -28.55 -5.12 48.22
C GLN A 271 -28.48 -3.81 47.40
N LYS A 272 -28.04 -2.71 48.02
CA LYS A 272 -27.88 -1.42 47.32
C LYS A 272 -26.82 -1.49 46.23
N THR A 273 -25.61 -1.97 46.56
CA THR A 273 -24.53 -2.11 45.57
C THR A 273 -24.90 -3.10 44.46
N LEU A 274 -25.63 -4.16 44.81
CA LEU A 274 -26.13 -5.15 43.85
C LEU A 274 -27.15 -4.50 42.90
N ALA A 275 -28.12 -3.75 43.43
CA ALA A 275 -29.12 -3.05 42.62
C ALA A 275 -28.49 -2.01 41.68
N ASP A 276 -27.53 -1.21 42.18
CA ASP A 276 -26.81 -0.22 41.40
C ASP A 276 -25.99 -0.88 40.26
N ALA A 277 -25.35 -2.03 40.54
CA ALA A 277 -24.63 -2.82 39.54
C ALA A 277 -25.56 -3.40 38.47
N VAL A 278 -26.72 -3.95 38.88
CA VAL A 278 -27.73 -4.51 37.96
C VAL A 278 -28.29 -3.43 37.03
N VAL A 279 -28.60 -2.24 37.55
CA VAL A 279 -29.06 -1.11 36.73
C VAL A 279 -27.98 -0.70 35.71
N ASN A 280 -26.71 -0.66 36.12
CA ASN A 280 -25.61 -0.35 35.19
C ASN A 280 -25.43 -1.42 34.12
N GLN A 281 -25.69 -2.70 34.42
CA GLN A 281 -25.67 -3.77 33.41
C GLN A 281 -26.87 -3.67 32.46
N LEU A 282 -28.07 -3.35 32.96
CA LEU A 282 -29.24 -3.13 32.09
C LEU A 282 -29.01 -1.97 31.13
N LYS A 283 -28.33 -0.89 31.56
CA LYS A 283 -27.94 0.21 30.65
C LYS A 283 -27.06 -0.25 29.49
N LYS A 284 -26.30 -1.33 29.64
CA LYS A 284 -25.43 -1.91 28.60
C LYS A 284 -26.16 -2.96 27.75
N ARG A 285 -26.93 -3.85 28.40
CA ARG A 285 -27.51 -5.05 27.79
C ARG A 285 -28.93 -4.89 27.28
N ALA A 286 -29.62 -3.79 27.60
CA ALA A 286 -30.98 -3.54 27.11
C ALA A 286 -31.02 -3.05 25.64
N TYR A 287 -29.85 -2.87 25.02
CA TYR A 287 -29.67 -2.45 23.63
C TYR A 287 -28.90 -3.53 22.85
N PRO A 288 -29.07 -3.61 21.52
CA PRO A 288 -28.21 -4.44 20.68
C PRO A 288 -26.74 -4.06 20.87
N GLU A 289 -25.87 -5.05 20.96
CA GLU A 289 -24.42 -4.87 20.94
C GLU A 289 -24.01 -4.46 19.53
N ILE A 290 -23.23 -3.38 19.42
CA ILE A 290 -22.76 -2.84 18.15
C ILE A 290 -21.24 -2.83 18.18
N GLU A 291 -20.65 -3.41 17.15
CA GLU A 291 -19.20 -3.47 16.92
C GLU A 291 -18.92 -2.94 15.52
N TYR A 292 -17.89 -2.09 15.41
CA TYR A 292 -17.42 -1.60 14.13
C TYR A 292 -15.98 -2.07 13.89
N THR A 293 -15.80 -2.73 12.76
CA THR A 293 -14.49 -3.04 12.20
C THR A 293 -14.21 -2.07 11.05
N VAL A 294 -13.05 -1.45 11.07
CA VAL A 294 -12.64 -0.42 10.12
C VAL A 294 -11.34 -0.89 9.48
N ASP A 295 -11.40 -1.21 8.20
CA ASP A 295 -10.22 -1.54 7.39
C ASP A 295 -9.60 -0.22 6.90
N ILE A 296 -8.29 -0.07 7.06
CA ILE A 296 -7.57 1.19 6.85
C ILE A 296 -6.52 0.98 5.74
N ASP A 297 -6.56 1.81 4.70
CA ASP A 297 -5.59 1.77 3.60
C ASP A 297 -4.27 2.46 3.95
N MET A 298 -4.32 3.42 4.87
CA MET A 298 -3.12 4.09 5.40
C MET A 298 -3.30 4.36 6.89
N LEU A 299 -2.62 3.56 7.71
CA LEU A 299 -2.64 3.71 9.16
C LEU A 299 -1.81 4.95 9.55
N PRO A 300 -2.39 5.95 10.22
CA PRO A 300 -1.62 7.10 10.68
C PRO A 300 -0.49 6.61 11.60
N GLU A 301 0.76 7.03 11.36
CA GLU A 301 1.93 6.58 12.15
C GLU A 301 1.77 6.83 13.65
N THR A 302 0.97 7.85 14.00
CA THR A 302 0.68 8.14 15.40
C THR A 302 -0.35 7.19 16.00
N LEU A 303 -1.21 6.51 15.24
CA LEU A 303 -2.31 5.75 15.82
C LEU A 303 -1.81 4.54 16.63
N ASN A 304 -2.23 4.46 17.90
CA ASN A 304 -1.89 3.36 18.79
C ASN A 304 -3.13 2.67 19.36
N ILE A 305 -2.93 1.44 19.83
CA ILE A 305 -3.93 0.71 20.61
C ILE A 305 -4.42 1.54 21.81
N GLY A 306 -5.72 1.52 22.06
CA GLY A 306 -6.36 2.28 23.14
C GLY A 306 -6.60 3.75 22.86
N ASP A 307 -6.09 4.30 21.75
CA ASP A 307 -6.42 5.66 21.31
C ASP A 307 -7.92 5.78 21.00
N THR A 308 -8.50 6.96 21.22
CA THR A 308 -9.83 7.28 20.69
C THR A 308 -9.66 7.76 19.25
N VAL A 309 -10.61 7.46 18.37
CA VAL A 309 -10.63 7.90 16.96
C VAL A 309 -12.04 8.28 16.55
N ALA A 310 -12.15 9.18 15.56
CA ALA A 310 -13.41 9.52 14.92
C ALA A 310 -13.40 8.94 13.50
N VAL A 311 -14.42 8.18 13.13
CA VAL A 311 -14.62 7.64 11.78
C VAL A 311 -15.86 8.26 11.18
N VAL A 312 -15.70 8.82 9.98
CA VAL A 312 -16.78 9.47 9.24
C VAL A 312 -16.98 8.78 7.89
N ASP A 313 -18.23 8.40 7.62
CA ASP A 313 -18.67 7.87 6.35
C ASP A 313 -19.98 8.56 5.94
N HIS A 314 -19.86 9.43 4.93
CA HIS A 314 -20.97 10.18 4.34
C HIS A 314 -21.83 9.33 3.41
N GLU A 315 -21.30 8.21 2.92
CA GLU A 315 -21.95 7.31 1.99
C GLU A 315 -22.78 6.24 2.73
N PHE A 316 -22.37 5.84 3.94
CA PHE A 316 -23.12 4.94 4.82
C PHE A 316 -24.56 5.43 4.99
N LYS A 317 -25.52 4.51 4.99
CA LYS A 317 -26.95 4.83 5.15
C LYS A 317 -27.50 4.20 6.43
N PRO A 318 -27.93 5.01 7.43
CA PRO A 318 -27.79 6.47 7.53
C PRO A 318 -26.33 6.91 7.70
N GLN A 319 -26.03 8.18 7.40
CA GLN A 319 -24.66 8.72 7.51
C GLN A 319 -24.05 8.37 8.86
N LEU A 320 -22.80 7.90 8.82
CA LEU A 320 -22.12 7.35 9.97
C LEU A 320 -21.05 8.32 10.46
N VAL A 321 -21.22 8.80 11.69
CA VAL A 321 -20.18 9.53 12.43
C VAL A 321 -20.05 8.86 13.77
N ILE A 322 -18.96 8.13 13.94
CA ILE A 322 -18.72 7.33 15.14
C ILE A 322 -17.40 7.74 15.77
N GLU A 323 -17.44 8.00 17.07
CA GLU A 323 -16.24 8.12 17.89
C GLU A 323 -16.10 6.83 18.70
N GLY A 324 -14.95 6.18 18.59
CA GLY A 324 -14.69 4.90 19.23
C GLY A 324 -13.25 4.77 19.67
N ARG A 325 -13.01 3.94 20.67
CA ARG A 325 -11.66 3.59 21.13
C ARG A 325 -11.14 2.39 20.35
N VAL A 326 -9.91 2.47 19.87
CA VAL A 326 -9.20 1.35 19.22
C VAL A 326 -9.00 0.24 20.23
N MET A 327 -9.71 -0.87 20.02
CA MET A 327 -9.65 -2.09 20.84
C MET A 327 -8.73 -3.14 20.26
N GLN A 328 -8.64 -3.18 18.93
CA GLN A 328 -7.67 -4.03 18.23
C GLN A 328 -7.04 -3.19 17.12
N ILE A 329 -5.74 -3.40 16.90
CA ILE A 329 -4.99 -2.80 15.79
C ILE A 329 -4.15 -3.90 15.14
N GLN A 330 -4.25 -3.99 13.83
CA GLN A 330 -3.47 -4.88 12.99
C GLN A 330 -2.72 -4.01 11.99
N ARG A 331 -1.41 -4.23 11.84
CA ARG A 331 -0.54 -3.48 10.91
C ARG A 331 0.63 -4.33 10.46
N SER A 332 1.34 -3.90 9.43
CA SER A 332 2.62 -4.49 9.03
C SER A 332 3.77 -3.57 9.45
N PHE A 333 4.93 -4.13 9.82
CA PHE A 333 6.12 -3.32 10.07
C PHE A 333 6.91 -3.04 8.79
N SER A 334 6.67 -3.80 7.71
CA SER A 334 7.30 -3.62 6.40
C SER A 334 6.43 -2.84 5.41
N ASP A 335 5.12 -3.04 5.40
CA ASP A 335 4.15 -2.31 4.57
C ASP A 335 3.29 -1.34 5.40
N ARG A 336 3.52 -0.05 5.18
CA ARG A 336 2.76 1.03 5.85
C ARG A 336 1.34 1.21 5.31
N ASN A 337 1.01 0.59 4.18
CA ASN A 337 -0.32 0.63 3.56
C ASN A 337 -1.24 -0.51 4.03
N PHE A 338 -0.77 -1.35 4.95
CA PHE A 338 -1.58 -2.41 5.52
C PHE A 338 -2.00 -2.08 6.95
N GLY A 339 -3.31 -2.03 7.17
CA GLY A 339 -3.83 -2.47 8.45
C GLY A 339 -5.31 -2.25 8.69
N LYS A 340 -5.70 -2.50 9.94
CA LYS A 340 -7.09 -2.69 10.32
C LYS A 340 -7.26 -2.38 11.79
N VAL A 341 -8.38 -1.75 12.14
CA VAL A 341 -8.72 -1.47 13.53
C VAL A 341 -10.13 -1.95 13.87
N VAL A 342 -10.30 -2.42 15.09
CA VAL A 342 -11.62 -2.64 15.68
C VAL A 342 -11.84 -1.59 16.75
N ILE A 343 -12.97 -0.88 16.66
CA ILE A 343 -13.29 0.20 17.58
C ILE A 343 -14.50 -0.14 18.44
N SER A 344 -14.46 0.23 19.72
CA SER A 344 -15.56 0.03 20.69
C SER A 344 -15.89 1.32 21.45
N ASN A 345 -16.87 1.24 22.37
CA ASN A 345 -17.42 2.40 23.11
C ASN A 345 -17.97 3.50 22.19
N ILE A 346 -18.65 3.08 21.11
CA ILE A 346 -19.16 3.99 20.10
C ILE A 346 -20.15 4.98 20.70
N LYS A 347 -19.81 6.26 20.63
CA LYS A 347 -20.78 7.33 20.80
C LYS A 347 -21.28 7.72 19.42
N GLU A 348 -22.49 7.29 19.08
CA GLU A 348 -23.22 7.91 17.97
C GLU A 348 -23.47 9.36 18.36
N THR A 349 -22.74 10.27 17.73
CA THR A 349 -22.86 11.69 18.03
C THR A 349 -23.86 12.25 17.03
N PRO A 350 -25.11 12.59 17.45
CA PRO A 350 -25.99 13.34 16.56
C PRO A 350 -25.27 14.65 16.24
N ASP A 351 -25.17 14.94 14.95
CA ASP A 351 -24.39 16.04 14.40
C ASP A 351 -24.74 17.35 15.12
N ARG A 352 -23.87 17.81 16.04
CA ARG A 352 -23.99 19.12 16.68
C ARG A 352 -22.92 20.03 16.10
N LEU A 353 -23.23 20.55 14.91
CA LEU A 353 -22.48 21.61 14.23
C LEU A 353 -22.24 22.86 15.11
N ASP A 354 -23.09 23.16 16.09
CA ASP A 354 -23.13 24.48 16.75
C ASP A 354 -21.90 24.89 17.58
N GLU A 355 -21.22 23.95 18.27
CA GLU A 355 -20.13 24.31 19.18
C GLU A 355 -18.80 24.57 18.47
N LYS A 356 -18.54 23.82 17.38
CA LYS A 356 -17.39 24.07 16.49
C LYS A 356 -17.60 25.32 15.66
N VAL A 357 -18.81 25.58 15.15
CA VAL A 357 -19.16 26.78 14.37
C VAL A 357 -19.08 28.06 15.22
N SER A 358 -19.46 28.02 16.51
CA SER A 358 -19.34 29.19 17.39
C SER A 358 -17.88 29.52 17.75
N ARG A 359 -17.01 28.51 17.86
CA ARG A 359 -15.58 28.69 18.14
C ARG A 359 -14.79 29.07 16.88
N LEU A 360 -15.13 28.48 15.73
CA LEU A 360 -14.59 28.82 14.42
C LEU A 360 -15.03 30.21 13.96
N SER A 361 -16.29 30.63 14.16
CA SER A 361 -16.73 31.99 13.81
C SER A 361 -16.00 33.07 14.60
N LYS A 362 -15.66 32.79 15.88
CA LYS A 362 -14.88 33.69 16.72
C LYS A 362 -13.38 33.71 16.36
N LEU A 363 -12.82 32.59 15.93
CA LEU A 363 -11.43 32.49 15.44
C LEU A 363 -11.27 33.06 14.01
N LEU A 364 -12.25 32.89 13.14
CA LEU A 364 -12.31 33.41 11.76
C LEU A 364 -12.49 34.93 11.70
N GLN A 365 -13.19 35.53 12.68
CA GLN A 365 -13.30 36.99 12.78
C GLN A 365 -11.98 37.66 13.18
N GLU A 366 -11.08 36.94 13.86
CA GLU A 366 -9.85 37.50 14.41
C GLU A 366 -8.59 37.20 13.56
N LYS A 367 -8.60 36.20 12.67
CA LYS A 367 -7.44 35.83 11.83
C LYS A 367 -7.80 35.21 10.46
N LEU A 368 -7.40 35.91 9.40
CA LEU A 368 -6.89 35.38 8.11
C LEU A 368 -7.90 34.85 7.05
N PHE A 369 -8.29 35.71 6.11
CA PHE A 369 -8.26 35.35 4.68
C PHE A 369 -8.00 36.60 3.83
N ASP A 370 -6.79 36.72 3.27
CA ASP A 370 -6.46 37.69 2.22
C ASP A 370 -6.17 36.91 0.94
N TRP A 371 -7.07 36.97 -0.03
CA TRP A 371 -7.01 36.25 -1.32
C TRP A 371 -5.75 36.62 -2.14
N ASN A 372 -5.04 37.69 -1.77
CA ASN A 372 -3.85 38.16 -2.44
C ASN A 372 -2.56 37.42 -2.05
N SER A 373 -2.52 36.65 -0.96
CA SER A 373 -1.28 36.02 -0.48
C SER A 373 -0.92 34.67 -1.11
N ILE A 374 -1.81 34.06 -1.90
CA ILE A 374 -1.57 32.75 -2.54
C ILE A 374 -1.02 32.98 -3.97
N PRO A 375 0.20 32.51 -4.30
CA PRO A 375 0.80 32.69 -5.62
C PRO A 375 0.24 31.70 -6.66
N PRO A 376 0.11 32.11 -7.93
CA PRO A 376 -0.25 31.21 -9.05
C PRO A 376 0.96 30.38 -9.52
N VAL A 377 0.73 29.15 -9.99
CA VAL A 377 1.76 28.19 -10.44
C VAL A 377 1.44 27.65 -11.83
N MET A 378 2.44 27.55 -12.69
CA MET A 378 2.34 27.05 -14.06
C MET A 378 2.89 25.61 -14.22
N ALA A 379 2.23 24.81 -15.05
CA ALA A 379 2.70 23.50 -15.53
C ALA A 379 2.68 23.44 -17.07
N ILE A 380 3.55 22.61 -17.66
CA ILE A 380 3.61 22.36 -19.12
C ILE A 380 3.41 20.87 -19.37
N THR A 381 2.50 20.51 -20.27
CA THR A 381 2.25 19.12 -20.69
C THR A 381 2.41 18.97 -22.21
N SER A 382 2.69 17.75 -22.68
CA SER A 382 2.79 17.41 -24.11
C SER A 382 1.73 16.38 -24.46
N THR A 383 0.96 16.60 -25.52
CA THR A 383 -0.17 15.72 -25.87
C THR A 383 0.25 14.32 -26.31
N ASN A 384 1.43 14.17 -26.93
CA ASN A 384 1.93 12.89 -27.46
C ASN A 384 3.26 12.46 -26.79
N GLY A 385 3.49 12.86 -25.54
CA GLY A 385 4.71 12.52 -24.79
C GLY A 385 5.92 13.37 -25.16
N THR A 386 7.10 13.02 -24.64
CA THR A 386 8.33 13.81 -24.76
C THR A 386 9.44 13.12 -25.57
N ILE A 387 9.28 11.84 -25.93
CA ILE A 387 10.24 11.08 -26.74
C ILE A 387 9.56 10.51 -27.98
N PHE A 388 10.15 10.78 -29.14
CA PHE A 388 9.68 10.42 -30.47
C PHE A 388 10.75 9.59 -31.22
N LYS A 389 10.41 9.05 -32.39
CA LYS A 389 11.33 8.23 -33.19
C LYS A 389 11.27 8.55 -34.67
N ASP A 390 12.36 8.24 -35.37
CA ASP A 390 12.45 8.21 -36.83
C ASP A 390 12.03 9.52 -37.50
N ASN A 391 12.34 10.68 -36.90
CA ASN A 391 11.98 12.00 -37.40
C ASN A 391 10.46 12.26 -37.46
N HIS A 392 9.65 11.50 -36.71
CA HIS A 392 8.20 11.67 -36.64
C HIS A 392 7.79 12.30 -35.31
N ILE A 393 7.89 13.63 -35.24
CA ILE A 393 7.35 14.40 -34.12
C ILE A 393 6.10 15.14 -34.56
N GLN A 394 5.01 14.88 -33.84
CA GLN A 394 3.80 15.68 -33.89
C GLN A 394 3.23 15.72 -32.48
N THR A 395 3.41 16.83 -31.77
CA THR A 395 2.86 17.01 -30.42
C THR A 395 2.50 18.46 -30.17
N LYS A 396 1.59 18.69 -29.23
CA LYS A 396 1.23 20.03 -28.76
C LYS A 396 1.66 20.18 -27.31
N LEU A 397 2.39 21.24 -27.01
CA LEU A 397 2.66 21.65 -25.64
C LEU A 397 1.51 22.53 -25.14
N ILE A 398 1.07 22.32 -23.90
CA ILE A 398 -0.01 23.08 -23.25
C ILE A 398 0.51 23.58 -21.91
N ALA A 399 0.56 24.90 -21.74
CA ALA A 399 0.85 25.57 -20.49
C ALA A 399 -0.46 25.86 -19.73
N GLN A 400 -0.51 25.52 -18.45
CA GLN A 400 -1.67 25.74 -17.60
C GLN A 400 -1.24 26.43 -16.31
N VAL A 401 -1.90 27.53 -15.95
CA VAL A 401 -1.66 28.28 -14.71
C VAL A 401 -2.81 28.05 -13.76
N THR A 402 -2.50 27.57 -12.56
CA THR A 402 -3.48 27.32 -11.52
C THR A 402 -3.17 28.15 -10.27
N LYS A 403 -4.20 28.57 -9.55
CA LYS A 403 -4.08 29.14 -8.21
C LYS A 403 -4.98 28.36 -7.28
N ASN A 404 -4.36 27.55 -6.41
CA ASN A 404 -5.06 26.61 -5.53
C ASN A 404 -6.07 25.75 -6.33
N THR A 405 -5.56 25.01 -7.32
CA THR A 405 -6.28 24.11 -8.25
C THR A 405 -7.29 24.75 -9.21
N ILE A 406 -7.58 26.05 -9.08
CA ILE A 406 -8.43 26.76 -10.05
C ILE A 406 -7.59 27.14 -11.27
N ASP A 407 -7.99 26.66 -12.44
CA ASP A 407 -7.43 27.10 -13.71
C ASP A 407 -7.73 28.59 -13.93
N ILE A 408 -6.66 29.38 -13.92
CA ILE A 408 -6.70 30.80 -14.21
C ILE A 408 -5.82 31.14 -15.42
N THR A 409 -5.49 30.16 -16.26
CA THR A 409 -4.62 30.27 -17.45
C THR A 409 -5.02 31.42 -18.36
N GLN A 410 -6.32 31.65 -18.52
CA GLN A 410 -6.87 32.71 -19.36
C GLN A 410 -6.55 34.14 -18.85
N GLN A 411 -6.08 34.27 -17.60
CA GLN A 411 -5.64 35.56 -17.04
C GLN A 411 -4.17 35.89 -17.38
N PHE A 412 -3.46 34.98 -18.04
CA PHE A 412 -2.04 35.10 -18.32
C PHE A 412 -1.76 35.13 -19.82
N SER A 413 -0.62 35.71 -20.15
CA SER A 413 -0.07 35.75 -21.50
C SER A 413 1.24 34.96 -21.52
N PHE A 414 1.47 34.16 -22.56
CA PHE A 414 2.56 33.18 -22.56
C PHE A 414 3.59 33.51 -23.62
N ILE A 415 4.88 33.33 -23.33
CA ILE A 415 5.95 33.43 -24.33
C ILE A 415 6.73 32.13 -24.34
N TRP A 416 6.84 31.52 -25.51
CA TRP A 416 7.61 30.29 -25.71
C TRP A 416 8.99 30.60 -26.27
N LYS A 417 10.00 29.93 -25.73
CA LYS A 417 11.39 29.97 -26.19
C LYS A 417 11.90 28.55 -26.40
N ARG A 418 12.75 28.36 -27.39
CA ARG A 418 13.45 27.13 -27.73
C ARG A 418 14.93 27.26 -27.41
N ASN A 419 15.51 26.18 -26.91
CA ASN A 419 16.93 25.98 -26.72
C ASN A 419 17.31 24.57 -27.17
N SER A 420 17.90 24.44 -28.36
CA SER A 420 18.35 23.17 -28.93
C SER A 420 19.62 22.68 -28.22
N ARG A 421 19.71 21.38 -27.96
CA ARG A 421 20.93 20.78 -27.40
C ARG A 421 22.07 20.72 -28.41
N TYR A 422 21.75 20.53 -29.69
CA TYR A 422 22.73 20.16 -30.71
C TYR A 422 22.95 21.26 -31.76
N ASP A 423 21.90 21.92 -32.25
CA ASP A 423 22.00 23.04 -33.20
C ASP A 423 21.38 24.32 -32.63
N THR A 424 22.23 25.11 -31.96
CA THR A 424 21.82 26.39 -31.38
C THR A 424 21.70 27.52 -32.41
N SER A 425 22.10 27.29 -33.66
CA SER A 425 22.10 28.34 -34.70
C SER A 425 20.69 28.79 -35.09
N GLN A 426 19.70 27.93 -34.88
CA GLN A 426 18.30 28.18 -35.21
C GLN A 426 17.49 28.75 -34.05
N ASP A 427 17.98 28.68 -32.81
CA ASP A 427 17.25 29.12 -31.62
C ASP A 427 16.90 30.61 -31.69
N ASN A 428 17.84 31.45 -32.14
CA ASN A 428 17.59 32.89 -32.27
C ASN A 428 16.46 33.20 -33.26
N THR A 429 16.46 32.51 -34.40
CA THR A 429 15.43 32.66 -35.44
C THR A 429 14.08 32.18 -34.92
N TRP A 430 14.03 31.00 -34.33
CA TRP A 430 12.81 30.41 -33.78
C TRP A 430 12.22 31.29 -32.66
N ASN A 431 13.07 31.76 -31.74
CA ASN A 431 12.68 32.61 -30.62
C ASN A 431 12.15 33.97 -31.09
N THR A 432 12.76 34.54 -32.14
CA THR A 432 12.27 35.81 -32.73
C THR A 432 10.90 35.62 -33.38
N GLN A 433 10.67 34.49 -34.05
CA GLN A 433 9.36 34.19 -34.65
C GLN A 433 8.26 34.00 -33.61
N HIS A 434 8.59 33.40 -32.46
CA HIS A 434 7.63 33.12 -31.38
C HIS A 434 7.57 34.21 -30.31
N GLN A 435 8.33 35.30 -30.45
CA GLN A 435 8.38 36.40 -29.47
C GLN A 435 7.04 37.12 -29.25
N HIS A 436 6.11 37.01 -30.21
CA HIS A 436 4.76 37.57 -30.17
C HIS A 436 3.66 36.52 -30.00
N HIS A 437 4.02 35.23 -29.93
CA HIS A 437 3.05 34.20 -29.56
C HIS A 437 2.62 34.48 -28.13
N ARG A 438 1.31 34.55 -27.88
CA ARG A 438 0.71 34.80 -26.55
C ARG A 438 -0.17 33.65 -26.05
N GLY A 439 -0.37 32.64 -26.89
CA GLY A 439 -1.18 31.47 -26.57
C GLY A 439 -0.47 30.50 -25.62
N HIS A 440 -1.26 29.84 -24.80
CA HIS A 440 -0.83 28.82 -23.85
C HIS A 440 -0.57 27.46 -24.52
N GLU A 441 -0.87 27.31 -25.81
CA GLU A 441 -0.60 26.10 -26.58
C GLU A 441 0.51 26.35 -27.62
N LEU A 442 1.38 25.36 -27.85
CA LEU A 442 2.41 25.40 -28.88
C LEU A 442 2.46 24.08 -29.65
N GLN A 443 2.20 24.11 -30.95
CA GLN A 443 2.34 22.92 -31.80
C GLN A 443 3.81 22.72 -32.18
N LEU A 444 4.31 21.50 -32.02
CA LEU A 444 5.68 21.11 -32.37
C LEU A 444 5.69 20.05 -33.47
N SER A 445 6.71 20.19 -34.34
CA SER A 445 7.08 19.26 -35.39
C SER A 445 8.56 18.86 -35.27
N ILE A 446 9.00 17.91 -36.11
CA ILE A 446 10.41 17.53 -36.15
C ILE A 446 11.34 18.71 -36.49
N ALA A 447 10.87 19.68 -37.28
CA ALA A 447 11.66 20.87 -37.62
C ALA A 447 11.91 21.78 -36.40
N ASP A 448 11.04 21.72 -35.39
CA ASP A 448 11.18 22.51 -34.16
C ASP A 448 12.08 21.85 -33.12
N VAL A 449 12.19 20.52 -33.13
CA VAL A 449 12.94 19.76 -32.11
C VAL A 449 14.29 19.30 -32.62
N GLU A 450 14.34 18.89 -33.90
CA GLU A 450 15.45 18.18 -34.54
C GLU A 450 15.76 16.87 -33.80
N GLN A 451 16.72 16.89 -32.87
CA GLN A 451 17.13 15.71 -32.10
C GLN A 451 16.77 15.82 -30.63
N GLU A 452 17.04 16.98 -30.00
CA GLU A 452 16.69 17.24 -28.61
C GLU A 452 16.64 18.76 -28.41
N ALA A 453 15.48 19.27 -28.01
CA ALA A 453 15.30 20.69 -27.73
C ALA A 453 14.51 20.88 -26.44
N THR A 454 14.91 21.90 -25.66
CA THR A 454 14.20 22.35 -24.48
C THR A 454 13.30 23.53 -24.85
N PHE A 455 12.01 23.39 -24.59
CA PHE A 455 11.03 24.46 -24.76
C PHE A 455 10.71 25.08 -23.41
N ILE A 456 10.83 26.39 -23.33
CA ILE A 456 10.67 27.19 -22.13
C ILE A 456 9.43 28.06 -22.31
N CYS A 457 8.48 27.99 -21.39
CA CYS A 457 7.32 28.87 -21.36
C CYS A 457 7.46 29.87 -20.21
N GLU A 458 7.12 31.13 -20.48
CA GLU A 458 7.08 32.23 -19.51
C GLU A 458 5.64 32.77 -19.45
N ALA A 459 5.03 32.78 -18.26
CA ALA A 459 3.67 33.30 -18.04
C ALA A 459 3.71 34.71 -17.44
N TYR A 460 3.02 35.64 -18.09
CA TYR A 460 2.96 37.05 -17.71
C TYR A 460 1.53 37.45 -17.31
N LYS A 461 1.42 38.30 -16.28
CA LYS A 461 0.18 38.98 -15.91
C LYS A 461 0.49 40.47 -15.77
N GLU A 462 -0.24 41.32 -16.51
CA GLU A 462 -0.02 42.78 -16.51
C GLU A 462 1.47 43.15 -16.72
N ASP A 463 2.09 42.57 -17.75
CA ASP A 463 3.50 42.74 -18.13
C ASP A 463 4.55 42.30 -17.09
N SER A 464 4.13 41.70 -15.97
CA SER A 464 5.01 41.11 -14.97
C SER A 464 5.16 39.61 -15.21
N LEU A 465 6.40 39.11 -15.22
CA LEU A 465 6.68 37.67 -15.25
C LEU A 465 6.26 37.04 -13.92
N ILE A 466 5.37 36.05 -13.97
CA ILE A 466 4.80 35.42 -12.78
C ILE A 466 5.37 34.02 -12.56
N ASP A 467 5.55 33.23 -13.63
CA ASP A 467 6.17 31.91 -13.53
C ASP A 467 6.85 31.52 -14.85
N LYS A 468 7.81 30.58 -14.76
CA LYS A 468 8.62 30.09 -15.88
C LYS A 468 8.89 28.60 -15.72
N LYS A 469 8.59 27.81 -16.74
CA LYS A 469 8.83 26.35 -16.77
C LYS A 469 9.41 25.91 -18.10
N SER A 470 9.99 24.71 -18.12
CA SER A 470 10.56 24.12 -19.32
C SER A 470 10.22 22.64 -19.47
N ILE A 471 10.17 22.16 -20.70
CA ILE A 471 9.98 20.76 -21.07
C ILE A 471 10.98 20.37 -22.16
N VAL A 472 11.55 19.17 -22.06
CA VAL A 472 12.49 18.63 -23.05
C VAL A 472 11.75 17.71 -24.01
N ILE A 473 11.92 17.91 -25.32
CA ILE A 473 11.42 17.01 -26.36
C ILE A 473 12.61 16.41 -27.11
N LYS A 474 12.57 15.10 -27.34
CA LYS A 474 13.65 14.34 -27.96
C LYS A 474 13.15 13.46 -29.09
N ASP A 475 13.86 13.44 -30.22
CA ASP A 475 13.73 12.42 -31.25
C ASP A 475 14.88 11.41 -31.12
N PHE A 476 14.55 10.12 -31.19
CA PHE A 476 15.51 9.04 -31.10
C PHE A 476 15.72 8.40 -32.48
N VAL A 477 16.91 8.57 -33.05
CA VAL A 477 17.27 8.04 -34.38
C VAL A 477 18.32 6.95 -34.23
N VAL A 478 17.92 5.69 -34.47
CA VAL A 478 18.86 4.55 -34.43
C VAL A 478 19.53 4.38 -35.79
N GLY A 479 20.81 4.75 -35.90
CA GLY A 479 21.60 4.52 -37.10
C GLY A 479 21.90 3.03 -37.32
N ARG A 480 21.81 2.55 -38.56
CA ARG A 480 22.19 1.18 -38.96
C ARG A 480 23.34 1.23 -39.97
N TYR A 481 24.49 0.67 -39.62
CA TYR A 481 25.71 0.73 -40.41
C TYR A 481 26.22 -0.67 -40.74
N LYS A 482 26.78 -0.87 -41.94
CA LYS A 482 27.46 -2.12 -42.34
C LYS A 482 28.73 -1.79 -43.11
N GLN A 483 29.88 -1.92 -42.48
CA GLN A 483 31.18 -1.50 -43.02
C GLN A 483 32.33 -2.07 -42.17
N SER A 484 33.57 -2.00 -42.66
CA SER A 484 34.76 -2.54 -41.99
C SER A 484 35.37 -1.59 -40.96
N THR A 485 34.85 -0.37 -40.79
CA THR A 485 35.35 0.62 -39.83
C THR A 485 34.23 1.19 -38.99
N ALA A 486 34.51 1.47 -37.71
CA ALA A 486 33.52 1.99 -36.78
C ALA A 486 32.94 3.32 -37.29
N PRO A 487 31.60 3.48 -37.35
CA PRO A 487 30.98 4.76 -37.68
C PRO A 487 31.38 5.84 -36.66
N GLN A 488 31.84 7.00 -37.15
CA GLN A 488 32.38 8.08 -36.31
C GLN A 488 31.33 9.07 -35.78
N HIS A 489 30.14 9.11 -36.39
CA HIS A 489 29.06 10.05 -36.07
C HIS A 489 27.74 9.31 -35.82
N ALA A 490 27.79 8.23 -35.04
CA ALA A 490 26.61 7.44 -34.69
C ALA A 490 26.09 7.81 -33.28
N GLU A 491 24.77 7.74 -33.08
CA GLU A 491 24.14 8.03 -31.80
C GLU A 491 24.07 6.80 -30.90
N ASN A 492 23.99 7.01 -29.58
CA ASN A 492 23.88 5.95 -28.59
C ASN A 492 22.66 5.06 -28.88
N GLY A 493 22.86 3.75 -28.99
CA GLY A 493 21.85 2.78 -29.43
C GLY A 493 21.93 2.41 -30.92
N SER A 494 22.75 3.10 -31.72
CA SER A 494 23.01 2.74 -33.12
C SER A 494 23.65 1.36 -33.24
N ILE A 495 23.37 0.66 -34.33
CA ILE A 495 23.91 -0.68 -34.62
C ILE A 495 24.88 -0.65 -35.80
N TRP A 496 25.98 -1.37 -35.67
CA TRP A 496 27.02 -1.49 -36.70
C TRP A 496 27.36 -2.96 -36.90
N THR A 497 27.17 -3.45 -38.12
CA THR A 497 27.74 -4.73 -38.56
C THR A 497 29.18 -4.51 -38.99
N ASP A 498 30.11 -4.93 -38.14
CA ASP A 498 31.55 -4.89 -38.39
C ASP A 498 31.93 -5.99 -39.38
N THR A 499 32.28 -5.57 -40.60
CA THR A 499 32.71 -6.48 -41.67
C THR A 499 34.23 -6.62 -41.78
N SER A 500 34.99 -6.18 -40.78
CA SER A 500 36.45 -6.37 -40.73
C SER A 500 36.86 -7.76 -40.23
N VAL A 501 35.92 -8.53 -39.68
CA VAL A 501 36.11 -9.86 -39.09
C VAL A 501 35.11 -10.86 -39.64
N GLU A 502 35.50 -12.13 -39.79
CA GLU A 502 34.66 -13.24 -40.27
C GLU A 502 34.49 -14.28 -39.15
N PRO A 503 33.25 -14.63 -38.74
CA PRO A 503 31.98 -14.08 -39.24
C PRO A 503 31.79 -12.62 -38.81
N ASN A 504 31.07 -11.84 -39.63
CA ASN A 504 30.76 -10.42 -39.35
C ASN A 504 30.14 -10.27 -37.96
N VAL A 505 30.60 -9.28 -37.18
CA VAL A 505 30.16 -9.07 -35.79
C VAL A 505 29.21 -7.88 -35.71
N LEU A 506 27.99 -8.11 -35.23
CA LEU A 506 27.04 -7.02 -34.94
C LEU A 506 27.41 -6.36 -33.61
N LYS A 507 27.55 -5.02 -33.61
CA LYS A 507 27.90 -4.19 -32.47
C LYS A 507 26.84 -3.12 -32.24
N ILE A 508 26.62 -2.71 -31.00
CA ILE A 508 25.76 -1.58 -30.59
C ILE A 508 26.61 -0.50 -29.94
N LEU A 509 26.35 0.76 -30.24
CA LEU A 509 27.03 1.89 -29.59
C LEU A 509 26.38 2.15 -28.23
N LYS A 510 27.12 1.95 -27.13
CA LYS A 510 26.67 2.25 -25.77
C LYS A 510 27.71 3.13 -25.08
N ASN A 511 27.29 4.28 -24.57
CA ASN A 511 28.10 5.28 -23.88
C ASN A 511 29.37 5.71 -24.68
N GLY A 512 29.24 5.79 -26.01
CA GLY A 512 30.35 6.17 -26.90
C GLY A 512 31.27 5.01 -27.30
N GLU A 513 31.00 3.78 -26.86
CA GLU A 513 31.79 2.59 -27.20
C GLU A 513 30.98 1.57 -28.01
N TRP A 514 31.60 0.97 -29.04
CA TRP A 514 30.98 -0.07 -29.87
C TRP A 514 31.15 -1.45 -29.22
N ILE A 515 30.07 -2.02 -28.71
CA ILE A 515 30.06 -3.30 -27.97
C ILE A 515 29.44 -4.40 -28.85
N PRO A 516 30.08 -5.58 -29.03
CA PRO A 516 29.46 -6.72 -29.70
C PRO A 516 28.13 -7.13 -29.05
N ILE A 517 27.07 -7.27 -29.87
CA ILE A 517 25.75 -7.70 -29.41
C ILE A 517 25.76 -9.18 -28.98
N VAL A 518 26.70 -9.96 -29.52
CA VAL A 518 26.98 -11.33 -29.08
C VAL A 518 28.34 -11.34 -28.39
N GLN A 519 28.34 -11.34 -27.06
CA GLN A 519 29.51 -11.66 -26.24
C GLN A 519 29.46 -13.14 -25.86
N ASP A 520 30.63 -13.76 -25.75
CA ASP A 520 30.84 -15.12 -25.25
C ASP A 520 29.97 -15.37 -23.99
N LEU A 521 29.03 -16.29 -24.09
CA LEU A 521 28.00 -16.58 -23.09
C LEU A 521 28.57 -17.18 -21.79
N THR A 522 29.88 -17.38 -21.70
CA THR A 522 30.57 -17.90 -20.50
C THR A 522 30.71 -16.88 -19.36
N GLN A 523 30.46 -15.58 -19.58
CA GLN A 523 30.37 -14.60 -18.49
C GLN A 523 28.94 -14.28 -18.02
N TYR A 524 27.91 -14.72 -18.74
CA TYR A 524 26.50 -14.41 -18.42
C TYR A 524 25.84 -15.38 -17.41
N VAL A 525 26.53 -16.46 -16.99
CA VAL A 525 26.01 -17.43 -16.01
C VAL A 525 26.18 -16.97 -14.55
N LYS A 526 26.48 -15.70 -14.27
CA LYS A 526 26.66 -15.18 -12.90
C LYS A 526 25.69 -14.07 -12.46
N THR A 527 24.68 -13.74 -13.25
CA THR A 527 23.75 -12.65 -12.93
C THR A 527 22.28 -13.00 -13.14
N GLU A 528 21.88 -14.26 -12.89
CA GLU A 528 20.45 -14.66 -12.82
C GLU A 528 19.78 -14.35 -11.46
N ARG A 529 20.37 -13.50 -10.61
CA ARG A 529 19.83 -13.18 -9.27
C ARG A 529 19.35 -11.73 -9.07
N TYR A 530 19.38 -10.89 -10.10
CA TYR A 530 19.08 -9.45 -9.97
C TYR A 530 17.81 -8.97 -10.72
N GLU A 531 17.11 -9.84 -11.47
CA GLU A 531 15.95 -9.43 -12.28
C GLU A 531 14.58 -9.79 -11.69
N THR A 532 14.53 -10.68 -10.69
CA THR A 532 13.25 -11.11 -10.06
C THR A 532 12.70 -10.05 -9.09
N ASP A 533 13.56 -9.36 -8.35
CA ASP A 533 13.17 -8.31 -7.38
C ASP A 533 12.58 -7.05 -8.05
N ASN A 534 12.90 -6.80 -9.32
CA ASN A 534 12.46 -5.62 -10.06
C ASN A 534 11.14 -5.83 -10.80
N GLU A 535 10.77 -7.07 -11.16
CA GLU A 535 9.46 -7.35 -11.78
C GLU A 535 8.33 -7.29 -10.75
N GLN A 536 8.53 -7.77 -9.51
CA GLN A 536 7.55 -7.63 -8.42
C GLN A 536 7.36 -6.16 -7.99
N LYS A 537 8.44 -5.40 -7.80
CA LYS A 537 8.36 -3.95 -7.55
C LYS A 537 7.69 -3.19 -8.68
N LYS A 538 7.89 -3.62 -9.92
CA LYS A 538 7.29 -3.02 -11.13
C LYS A 538 5.82 -3.38 -11.25
N GLU A 539 5.40 -4.58 -10.90
CA GLU A 539 3.98 -4.95 -10.77
C GLU A 539 3.31 -4.19 -9.63
N GLU A 540 3.95 -4.05 -8.46
CA GLU A 540 3.47 -3.21 -7.36
C GLU A 540 3.34 -1.73 -7.77
N LEU A 541 4.34 -1.15 -8.44
CA LEU A 541 4.31 0.23 -8.95
C LEU A 541 3.25 0.43 -10.02
N ILE A 542 3.02 -0.56 -10.90
CA ILE A 542 1.94 -0.52 -11.91
C ILE A 542 0.57 -0.62 -11.25
N ILE A 543 0.42 -1.47 -10.23
CA ILE A 543 -0.81 -1.61 -9.45
C ILE A 543 -1.07 -0.34 -8.61
N ILE A 544 -0.02 0.28 -8.04
CA ILE A 544 -0.08 1.56 -7.32
C ILE A 544 -0.45 2.69 -8.27
N GLN A 545 0.15 2.75 -9.46
CA GLN A 545 -0.17 3.74 -10.49
C GLN A 545 -1.59 3.56 -11.05
N GLN A 546 -2.06 2.32 -11.23
CA GLN A 546 -3.42 2.01 -11.65
C GLN A 546 -4.44 2.32 -10.54
N ARG A 547 -4.11 2.07 -9.27
CA ARG A 547 -4.92 2.49 -8.11
C ARG A 547 -4.99 4.02 -8.00
N TYR A 548 -3.87 4.72 -8.10
CA TYR A 548 -3.79 6.19 -8.13
C TYR A 548 -4.63 6.79 -9.27
N ASN A 549 -4.56 6.20 -10.47
CA ASN A 549 -5.35 6.65 -11.62
C ASN A 549 -6.85 6.33 -11.46
N ASN A 550 -7.21 5.22 -10.79
CA ASN A 550 -8.60 4.89 -10.49
C ASN A 550 -9.18 5.82 -9.40
N GLU A 551 -8.40 6.20 -8.39
CA GLU A 551 -8.78 7.19 -7.39
C GLU A 551 -8.90 8.60 -7.98
N LEU A 552 -7.96 9.01 -8.84
CA LEU A 552 -8.09 10.25 -9.63
C LEU A 552 -9.36 10.25 -10.48
N LYS A 553 -9.70 9.11 -11.08
CA LYS A 553 -10.92 8.97 -11.88
C LYS A 553 -12.19 9.07 -11.03
N LYS A 554 -12.22 8.42 -9.85
CA LYS A 554 -13.33 8.59 -8.88
C LYS A 554 -13.46 10.04 -8.43
N ILE A 555 -12.35 10.71 -8.12
CA ILE A 555 -12.35 12.14 -7.75
C ILE A 555 -12.89 12.99 -8.90
N ILE A 556 -12.48 12.74 -10.15
CA ILE A 556 -12.97 13.45 -11.34
C ILE A 556 -14.47 13.18 -11.56
N ASP A 557 -14.92 11.94 -11.39
CA ASP A 557 -16.33 11.54 -11.54
C ASP A 557 -17.19 12.19 -10.43
N SER A 558 -16.74 12.17 -9.17
CA SER A 558 -17.39 12.87 -8.05
C SER A 558 -17.37 14.39 -8.21
N THR A 559 -16.29 14.96 -8.75
CA THR A 559 -16.20 16.40 -9.05
C THR A 559 -17.16 16.77 -10.18
N SER A 560 -17.33 15.91 -11.18
CA SER A 560 -18.29 16.08 -12.29
C SER A 560 -19.74 15.94 -11.82
N GLU A 561 -20.03 15.01 -10.89
CA GLU A 561 -21.34 14.88 -10.24
C GLU A 561 -21.65 16.09 -9.33
N LEU A 562 -20.67 16.59 -8.58
CA LEU A 562 -20.78 17.83 -7.81
C LEU A 562 -21.02 19.05 -8.72
N GLN A 563 -20.36 19.09 -9.88
CA GLN A 563 -20.51 20.14 -10.89
C GLN A 563 -21.89 20.08 -11.57
N ALA A 564 -22.44 18.89 -11.82
CA ALA A 564 -23.81 18.69 -12.30
C ALA A 564 -24.87 19.05 -11.24
N THR A 565 -24.56 18.85 -9.95
CA THR A 565 -25.43 19.20 -8.81
C THR A 565 -25.43 20.73 -8.55
N LEU A 566 -24.28 21.38 -8.77
CA LEU A 566 -24.09 22.84 -8.71
C LEU A 566 -24.97 23.62 -9.70
N GLU A 567 -25.36 23.03 -10.83
CA GLU A 567 -26.17 23.71 -11.84
C GLU A 567 -27.67 23.76 -11.52
N THR A 568 -28.19 23.01 -10.54
CA THR A 568 -29.65 22.80 -10.45
C THR A 568 -30.41 23.15 -9.18
N LYS A 569 -29.80 23.60 -8.05
CA LYS A 569 -30.48 24.34 -6.96
C LYS A 569 -29.54 24.57 -5.78
N LEU A 570 -29.28 25.83 -5.42
CA LEU A 570 -28.58 26.17 -4.17
C LEU A 570 -29.55 26.72 -3.11
N THR A 571 -29.43 26.23 -1.88
CA THR A 571 -29.98 26.83 -0.66
C THR A 571 -28.90 26.98 0.42
N GLU A 572 -29.08 27.97 1.30
CA GLU A 572 -28.08 28.51 2.26
C GLU A 572 -27.45 27.51 3.24
N LYS A 573 -28.07 26.34 3.44
CA LYS A 573 -27.58 25.28 4.34
C LYS A 573 -26.41 24.47 3.74
N ASP A 574 -26.32 24.40 2.41
CA ASP A 574 -25.27 23.64 1.71
C ASP A 574 -23.93 24.41 1.65
N LEU A 575 -23.97 25.74 1.87
CA LEU A 575 -22.80 26.62 1.87
C LEU A 575 -21.94 26.49 3.15
N GLU A 576 -22.50 25.99 4.25
CA GLU A 576 -21.77 25.82 5.52
C GLU A 576 -20.91 24.55 5.54
N ASP A 577 -21.37 23.45 4.92
CA ASP A 577 -20.62 22.18 4.84
C ASP A 577 -19.42 22.26 3.87
N LEU A 578 -19.59 22.99 2.76
CA LEU A 578 -18.54 23.23 1.76
C LEU A 578 -17.38 24.10 2.30
N ARG A 579 -17.65 24.98 3.27
CA ARG A 579 -16.63 25.87 3.86
C ARG A 579 -15.71 25.16 4.86
N GLY A 580 -16.21 24.13 5.55
CA GLY A 580 -15.39 23.28 6.43
C GLY A 580 -14.37 22.44 5.64
N LYS A 581 -14.80 21.87 4.50
CA LYS A 581 -13.95 21.05 3.62
C LYS A 581 -12.83 21.86 2.96
N LEU A 582 -13.07 23.13 2.62
CA LEU A 582 -12.08 23.99 1.97
C LEU A 582 -10.90 24.36 2.90
N ALA A 583 -11.17 24.56 4.20
CA ALA A 583 -10.17 24.96 5.19
C ALA A 583 -9.20 23.82 5.56
N ASP A 584 -9.70 22.58 5.64
CA ASP A 584 -8.87 21.39 5.85
C ASP A 584 -7.99 21.09 4.64
N THR A 585 -8.50 21.34 3.42
CA THR A 585 -7.74 21.16 2.18
C THR A 585 -6.57 22.15 2.04
N GLN A 586 -6.77 23.39 2.49
CA GLN A 586 -5.76 24.45 2.39
C GLN A 586 -4.59 24.24 3.36
N THR A 587 -4.85 23.74 4.57
CA THR A 587 -3.81 23.39 5.56
C THR A 587 -2.96 22.20 5.07
N ARG A 588 -3.59 21.24 4.37
CA ARG A 588 -2.91 20.09 3.73
C ARG A 588 -2.03 20.51 2.54
N TYR A 589 -2.45 21.52 1.77
CA TYR A 589 -1.69 22.05 0.63
C TYR A 589 -0.36 22.71 1.05
N GLU A 590 -0.36 23.43 2.18
CA GLU A 590 0.86 24.06 2.75
C GLU A 590 1.86 23.03 3.29
N GLN A 591 1.38 21.90 3.83
CA GLN A 591 2.23 20.79 4.28
C GLN A 591 2.83 20.00 3.10
N LEU A 592 2.08 19.84 2.00
CA LEU A 592 2.56 19.23 0.75
C LEU A 592 3.63 20.08 0.05
N LEU A 593 3.53 21.41 0.08
CA LEU A 593 4.54 22.34 -0.45
C LEU A 593 5.90 22.23 0.27
N GLN A 594 5.91 21.94 1.57
CA GLN A 594 7.14 21.68 2.33
C GLN A 594 7.77 20.32 2.00
N ALA A 595 6.95 19.30 1.66
CA ALA A 595 7.44 18.01 1.18
C ALA A 595 8.00 18.10 -0.26
N GLN A 596 7.51 19.04 -1.07
CA GLN A 596 7.89 19.24 -2.47
C GLN A 596 9.35 19.74 -2.66
N SER A 597 9.91 20.50 -1.71
CA SER A 597 11.30 20.98 -1.81
C SER A 597 12.35 19.87 -1.64
N VAL A 598 11.98 18.75 -1.03
CA VAL A 598 12.82 17.54 -0.91
C VAL A 598 12.74 16.70 -2.19
N ILE A 599 11.62 16.79 -2.92
CA ILE A 599 11.36 16.06 -4.17
C ILE A 599 12.04 16.72 -5.38
N GLU A 600 12.27 18.04 -5.41
CA GLU A 600 12.97 18.71 -6.53
C GLU A 600 14.37 18.11 -6.81
N GLY A 601 15.13 17.72 -5.77
CA GLY A 601 16.44 17.06 -5.93
C GLY A 601 16.38 15.58 -6.35
N LEU A 602 15.24 14.91 -6.15
CA LEU A 602 14.98 13.55 -6.60
C LEU A 602 14.36 13.51 -8.01
N GLY A 603 13.56 14.52 -8.36
CA GLY A 603 12.94 14.70 -9.67
C GLY A 603 13.98 14.78 -10.79
N GLU A 604 15.06 15.55 -10.62
CA GLU A 604 16.14 15.61 -11.62
C GLU A 604 16.83 14.25 -11.86
N ARG A 605 16.89 13.38 -10.84
CA ARG A 605 17.47 12.02 -10.92
C ARG A 605 16.47 11.01 -11.50
N VAL A 606 15.18 11.18 -11.24
CA VAL A 606 14.09 10.35 -11.80
C VAL A 606 13.85 10.68 -13.27
N THR A 607 13.92 11.95 -13.68
CA THR A 607 13.83 12.33 -15.11
C THR A 607 15.02 11.76 -15.91
N ALA A 608 16.23 11.76 -15.33
CA ALA A 608 17.38 11.10 -15.93
C ALA A 608 17.21 9.57 -16.03
N PHE A 609 16.46 8.95 -15.11
CA PHE A 609 16.15 7.52 -15.12
C PHE A 609 15.02 7.17 -16.13
N GLU A 610 13.95 7.95 -16.19
CA GLU A 610 12.85 7.81 -17.17
C GLU A 610 13.36 7.93 -18.62
N VAL A 611 14.29 8.85 -18.88
CA VAL A 611 14.92 9.00 -20.20
C VAL A 611 15.70 7.74 -20.61
N ASN A 612 16.33 7.05 -19.65
CA ASN A 612 17.04 5.78 -19.91
C ASN A 612 16.09 4.57 -20.06
N VAL A 613 14.99 4.55 -19.33
CA VAL A 613 13.97 3.48 -19.41
C VAL A 613 13.16 3.57 -20.71
N GLN A 614 12.78 4.78 -21.15
CA GLN A 614 12.08 4.97 -22.43
C GLN A 614 12.97 4.64 -23.65
N GLN A 615 14.27 4.93 -23.57
CA GLN A 615 15.26 4.48 -24.57
C GLN A 615 15.37 2.95 -24.62
N SER A 616 15.25 2.28 -23.48
CA SER A 616 15.26 0.82 -23.38
C SER A 616 13.97 0.18 -23.92
N GLN A 617 12.80 0.78 -23.63
CA GLN A 617 11.51 0.36 -24.20
C GLN A 617 11.47 0.51 -25.72
N ALA A 618 12.16 1.52 -26.25
CA ALA A 618 12.27 1.74 -27.68
C ALA A 618 13.03 0.62 -28.42
N LEU A 619 14.08 0.09 -27.79
CA LEU A 619 14.89 -1.02 -28.25
C LEU A 619 14.10 -2.35 -28.18
N ILE A 620 13.37 -2.57 -27.07
CA ILE A 620 12.50 -3.74 -26.85
C ILE A 620 11.38 -3.78 -27.90
N ASN A 621 10.76 -2.65 -28.20
CA ASN A 621 9.71 -2.57 -29.24
C ASN A 621 10.26 -2.87 -30.65
N ALA A 622 11.50 -2.46 -30.95
CA ALA A 622 12.16 -2.76 -32.23
C ALA A 622 12.49 -4.25 -32.37
N LEU A 623 12.93 -4.91 -31.30
CA LEU A 623 13.13 -6.36 -31.26
C LEU A 623 11.81 -7.12 -31.42
N SER A 624 10.75 -6.70 -30.73
CA SER A 624 9.41 -7.32 -30.83
C SER A 624 8.74 -7.22 -32.22
N THR A 625 9.24 -6.33 -33.09
CA THR A 625 8.72 -6.18 -34.45
C THR A 625 9.16 -7.32 -35.38
N TYR A 626 10.32 -7.91 -35.11
CA TYR A 626 10.96 -8.91 -35.97
C TYR A 626 11.24 -10.24 -35.26
N PHE A 627 11.21 -10.27 -33.93
CA PHE A 627 11.44 -11.44 -33.10
C PHE A 627 10.27 -11.63 -32.14
N SER A 628 9.73 -12.85 -32.10
CA SER A 628 8.75 -13.28 -31.09
C SER A 628 9.30 -14.51 -30.39
N PHE A 629 9.37 -14.46 -29.07
CA PHE A 629 9.81 -15.57 -28.22
C PHE A 629 8.57 -16.20 -27.58
N SER A 630 8.40 -17.51 -27.74
CA SER A 630 7.35 -18.28 -27.06
C SER A 630 7.88 -19.65 -26.63
N GLU A 631 7.09 -20.40 -25.87
CA GLU A 631 7.39 -21.79 -25.52
C GLU A 631 7.59 -22.69 -26.76
N ASP A 632 6.99 -22.32 -27.90
CA ASP A 632 7.10 -23.04 -29.17
C ASP A 632 8.37 -22.69 -29.98
N GLY A 633 9.24 -21.81 -29.48
CA GLY A 633 10.51 -21.42 -30.11
C GLY A 633 10.62 -19.94 -30.47
N VAL A 634 11.64 -19.59 -31.27
CA VAL A 634 11.92 -18.21 -31.71
C VAL A 634 11.39 -18.02 -33.12
N LEU A 635 10.37 -17.17 -33.26
CA LEU A 635 9.84 -16.77 -34.55
C LEU A 635 10.56 -15.49 -35.02
N THR A 636 11.14 -15.56 -36.21
CA THR A 636 11.84 -14.44 -36.86
C THR A 636 11.11 -14.03 -38.13
N GLY A 637 10.90 -12.73 -38.31
CA GLY A 637 10.12 -12.18 -39.43
C GLY A 637 9.21 -11.05 -38.96
N ARG A 638 9.00 -10.04 -39.82
CA ARG A 638 8.16 -8.88 -39.49
C ARG A 638 6.76 -9.35 -39.10
N LYS A 639 6.24 -8.91 -37.96
CA LYS A 639 4.88 -9.21 -37.51
C LYS A 639 3.86 -8.90 -38.61
N GLY A 640 3.13 -9.91 -39.09
CA GLY A 640 2.16 -9.81 -40.19
C GLY A 640 2.71 -10.07 -41.59
N SER A 641 4.00 -10.38 -41.77
CA SER A 641 4.55 -10.84 -43.04
C SER A 641 4.15 -12.29 -43.32
N SER A 642 3.94 -12.63 -44.60
CA SER A 642 3.67 -14.02 -45.00
C SER A 642 4.90 -14.91 -44.79
N MET A 643 6.10 -14.37 -45.00
CA MET A 643 7.36 -15.11 -44.84
C MET A 643 7.91 -14.95 -43.42
N GLN A 644 8.03 -16.06 -42.70
CA GLN A 644 8.61 -16.10 -41.35
C GLN A 644 9.50 -17.33 -41.19
N THR A 645 10.37 -17.34 -40.20
CA THR A 645 11.20 -18.51 -39.86
C THR A 645 11.06 -18.83 -38.38
N LEU A 646 10.66 -20.06 -38.08
CA LEU A 646 10.53 -20.57 -36.72
C LEU A 646 11.75 -21.43 -36.38
N MET A 647 12.43 -21.10 -35.29
CA MET A 647 13.55 -21.87 -34.77
C MET A 647 13.14 -22.55 -33.47
N THR A 648 13.09 -23.87 -33.49
CA THR A 648 12.89 -24.74 -32.32
C THR A 648 14.19 -25.45 -31.98
N ASN A 649 14.26 -26.13 -30.84
CA ASN A 649 15.47 -26.82 -30.39
C ASN A 649 15.95 -27.93 -31.36
N ASP A 650 15.05 -28.44 -32.21
CA ASP A 650 15.25 -29.59 -33.08
C ASP A 650 15.09 -29.28 -34.59
N ARG A 651 14.64 -28.07 -34.94
CA ARG A 651 14.26 -27.73 -36.31
C ARG A 651 14.30 -26.23 -36.60
N LEU A 652 14.73 -25.88 -37.82
CA LEU A 652 14.57 -24.54 -38.40
C LEU A 652 13.56 -24.59 -39.55
N SER A 653 12.39 -23.99 -39.37
CA SER A 653 11.26 -24.04 -40.31
C SER A 653 11.07 -22.72 -41.04
N PHE A 654 10.96 -22.76 -42.37
CA PHE A 654 10.56 -21.64 -43.22
C PHE A 654 9.05 -21.68 -43.43
N LEU A 655 8.37 -20.61 -43.04
CA LEU A 655 6.91 -20.46 -43.11
C LEU A 655 6.54 -19.47 -44.22
N ASP A 656 5.55 -19.81 -45.04
CA ASP A 656 4.85 -18.89 -45.95
C ASP A 656 3.34 -18.92 -45.65
N GLY A 657 2.77 -17.78 -45.28
CA GLY A 657 1.37 -17.66 -44.86
C GLY A 657 1.03 -18.51 -43.63
N GLY A 658 2.02 -18.75 -42.75
CA GLY A 658 1.90 -19.63 -41.57
C GLY A 658 2.01 -21.13 -41.87
N LYS A 659 2.28 -21.54 -43.12
CA LYS A 659 2.52 -22.94 -43.49
C LYS A 659 4.00 -23.20 -43.73
N GLU A 660 4.50 -24.32 -43.20
CA GLU A 660 5.88 -24.76 -43.45
C GLU A 660 6.06 -25.12 -44.94
N VAL A 661 7.02 -24.46 -45.60
CA VAL A 661 7.35 -24.69 -47.02
C VAL A 661 8.71 -25.36 -47.20
N ALA A 662 9.60 -25.20 -46.23
CA ALA A 662 10.85 -25.93 -46.11
C ALA A 662 11.28 -25.99 -44.65
N TYR A 663 12.09 -26.96 -44.26
CA TYR A 663 12.71 -27.00 -42.93
C TYR A 663 14.05 -27.71 -42.95
N ILE A 664 14.91 -27.38 -41.98
CA ILE A 664 16.18 -28.05 -41.72
C ILE A 664 16.04 -28.81 -40.40
N SER A 665 16.28 -30.12 -40.43
CA SER A 665 16.38 -30.95 -39.23
C SER A 665 17.31 -32.13 -39.50
N ASN A 666 18.01 -32.62 -38.49
CA ASN A 666 18.88 -33.81 -38.58
C ASN A 666 19.88 -33.77 -39.75
N GLN A 667 20.55 -32.63 -39.96
CA GLN A 667 21.54 -32.40 -41.04
C GLN A 667 20.95 -32.52 -42.47
N GLN A 668 19.63 -32.50 -42.62
CA GLN A 668 18.94 -32.55 -43.91
C GLN A 668 18.04 -31.32 -44.10
N LEU A 669 18.04 -30.78 -45.33
CA LEU A 669 17.08 -29.77 -45.79
C LEU A 669 15.94 -30.47 -46.50
N TYR A 670 14.72 -30.25 -46.02
CA TYR A 670 13.49 -30.72 -46.61
C TYR A 670 12.78 -29.56 -47.28
N ILE A 671 12.54 -29.66 -48.59
CA ILE A 671 11.75 -28.67 -49.35
C ILE A 671 10.40 -29.33 -49.66
N LEU A 672 9.33 -28.86 -49.02
CA LEU A 672 7.99 -29.43 -49.18
C LEU A 672 7.34 -28.99 -50.51
N SER A 673 7.68 -27.80 -50.98
CA SER A 673 7.33 -27.30 -52.32
C SER A 673 8.39 -26.30 -52.77
N GLY A 674 8.90 -26.45 -54.00
CA GLY A 674 9.93 -25.57 -54.56
C GLY A 674 9.71 -25.30 -56.03
N VAL A 675 9.88 -24.04 -56.45
CA VAL A 675 9.85 -23.61 -57.85
C VAL A 675 11.23 -23.11 -58.23
N PHE A 676 11.89 -23.78 -59.17
CA PHE A 676 13.19 -23.38 -59.71
C PHE A 676 12.96 -22.68 -61.04
N LEU A 677 13.26 -21.38 -61.11
CA LEU A 677 12.91 -20.55 -62.27
C LEU A 677 13.95 -20.56 -63.39
N GLU A 678 15.22 -20.74 -63.02
CA GLU A 678 16.37 -20.59 -63.92
C GLU A 678 17.11 -21.93 -64.11
N THR A 679 17.85 -22.37 -63.10
CA THR A 679 18.66 -23.59 -63.16
C THR A 679 18.62 -24.37 -61.84
N LEU A 680 18.67 -25.71 -61.92
CA LEU A 680 18.79 -26.62 -60.77
C LEU A 680 19.82 -27.70 -61.08
N ILE A 681 20.87 -27.80 -60.26
CA ILE A 681 21.92 -28.81 -60.42
C ILE A 681 21.71 -29.91 -59.38
N ILE A 682 21.53 -31.15 -59.83
CA ILE A 682 21.46 -32.34 -58.96
C ILE A 682 22.53 -33.33 -59.41
N ALA A 683 23.54 -33.50 -58.55
CA ALA A 683 24.73 -34.31 -58.86
C ALA A 683 25.35 -33.88 -60.20
N ASN A 684 25.48 -34.80 -61.15
CA ASN A 684 26.08 -34.54 -62.46
C ASN A 684 25.05 -34.06 -63.51
N HIS A 685 23.87 -33.62 -63.09
CA HIS A 685 22.80 -33.16 -63.98
C HIS A 685 22.45 -31.71 -63.70
N ILE A 686 22.33 -30.92 -64.76
CA ILE A 686 21.84 -29.55 -64.74
C ILE A 686 20.48 -29.54 -65.42
N MET A 687 19.47 -29.00 -64.74
CA MET A 687 18.15 -28.72 -65.29
C MET A 687 18.05 -27.23 -65.55
N GLU A 688 17.82 -26.83 -66.79
CA GLU A 688 17.81 -25.44 -67.24
C GLU A 688 16.56 -25.15 -68.06
N ARG A 689 16.03 -23.94 -67.89
CA ARG A 689 14.93 -23.45 -68.71
C ARG A 689 15.41 -23.11 -70.13
N LEU A 690 14.76 -23.66 -71.16
CA LEU A 690 14.97 -23.28 -72.57
C LEU A 690 13.70 -22.67 -73.16
N GLY A 691 13.69 -21.35 -73.27
CA GLY A 691 12.51 -20.62 -73.74
C GLY A 691 11.34 -20.65 -72.76
N THR A 692 10.11 -20.46 -73.24
CA THR A 692 8.92 -20.44 -72.37
C THR A 692 8.36 -21.82 -72.07
N ASP A 693 8.61 -22.80 -72.93
CA ASP A 693 7.83 -24.05 -72.96
C ASP A 693 8.66 -25.31 -72.68
N TYR A 694 9.99 -25.22 -72.61
CA TYR A 694 10.86 -26.39 -72.50
C TYR A 694 11.83 -26.29 -71.30
N THR A 695 12.08 -27.45 -70.68
CA THR A 695 13.15 -27.65 -69.70
C THR A 695 14.13 -28.66 -70.28
N ILE A 696 15.42 -28.35 -70.28
CA ILE A 696 16.48 -29.27 -70.70
C ILE A 696 17.13 -29.86 -69.46
N ILE A 697 17.41 -31.16 -69.49
CA ILE A 697 18.21 -31.84 -68.49
C ILE A 697 19.51 -32.31 -69.16
N ASN A 698 20.62 -31.64 -68.82
CA ASN A 698 21.94 -31.91 -69.37
C ASN A 698 22.80 -32.65 -68.35
N TRP A 699 23.48 -33.73 -68.77
CA TRP A 699 24.53 -34.36 -67.97
C TRP A 699 25.85 -33.61 -68.19
N VAL A 700 26.46 -33.12 -67.10
CA VAL A 700 27.64 -32.25 -67.16
C VAL A 700 28.97 -32.93 -66.77
N GLY A 701 28.94 -34.23 -66.43
CA GLY A 701 30.14 -35.02 -66.18
C GLY A 701 30.75 -34.92 -64.78
N GLY A 702 31.23 -36.04 -64.26
CA GLY A 702 31.81 -36.17 -62.91
C GLY A 702 33.26 -35.69 -62.81
N ARG A 703 33.63 -35.21 -61.63
CA ARG A 703 35.02 -35.25 -61.14
C ARG A 703 35.26 -36.54 -60.38
#